data_AF-A0A292PV91-F1
#
_entry.id   AF-A0A292PV91-F1
#
_cell.length_a   1.000
_cell.length_b   1.000
_cell.length_c   1.000
_cell.angle_alpha   90.00
_cell.angle_beta   90.00
_cell.angle_gamma   90.00
#
_symmetry.space_group_name_H-M   'P 1'
#
loop_
_entity.id
_entity.type
_entity.pdbx_description
1 polymer ?
#
loop_
_entity_poly.entity_id
_entity_poly.type
_entity_poly.pdbx_seq_one_letter_code
_entity_poly.pdbx_strand_id
1 'polypeptide(L)'
;MAPSTTLAAHTSIDRFSTPSPHPTHLSIGNHNQRVLKDDASGYVAPVFEGKEKQMELVMDKLEGKGFIPPDFVESETNWFYSALGIDDMYFKSETADTIVNHILSLYAGKVAAFSRDDKRLEIRLDREAEDHAVYIDTSTPGISVLSGPQYEQRIDKKYLNSSNPAKAYRVETFRSSSQLTASNQQLRCYFVYQCDFVNPNPDPNETDLSVISDKSFLEKVSPNTKEVYQGIVGSLIERTGPVIEMFEVQGTREKRLVIGFKQGSSMGLFSALSDLYHYYGCTSTRKYVEQFSNGVTVMSIYLRPLPYNSTVPNPAVFPPIEASIYQIMKEVSLLYCIPQNIFQEHFISGRLSLQETIYAHCVCHFVSHFLNRLGSEYGALSSLLDASNSVHAETLTKIKRRLRQETFTSDYIFEIINDHPELVRSLYLSFANQHYVQTRGEHDDFIPTLSYQRLQVGRVLTDDELEALISTSVGNEHQEKVMQYFITFNRNVLKTNFYTPTKVALSFRLHPRFLPTVEYPQPLFGMFLVIGSEFRGFHLRFRDIARGGIRIVKSRNREAYAINARSVFDENYNLANTQQRKNKDIPEGGSKGVILLDANHQDKATGAFQKYIDSILDLLLTPNSPGIKDPIVDLHKEPEILFMGPDENTAGLVDWATEHARTRGAPWWKSFFTGKSPSLGGIPHDTYGMTSLSVREYILGIYRKLRVDPSKMRKLQTGGPDGDLGSNEILLSNERYSAIVDGSGVLVDLNGLDHQELIRLAKRRLMISEFDVSKLSPEGYRILIEDTNVALPNGEVVANGTIFRNTFHTRTDIPYDIFVPCGGRPEAIDLGNVGKFIKDGRTVIPYIVEGANLFISQDAKLRLENAGTLLFKDASANKGGVTSSSMEVLASLAFDEAGFVEHMCVQDGVVPEFYKSYVQEVQKTIQDNARLEFEAIWRENQQTGKSRSILSDELSLAITKLDEELQKTELWNNVALRKSVLEDALPQTLLQQIGLDLILKRVPNNYLRAIFGSYIASRFIYEFGSNPSQFAFFDFMTKKMGGLGSRAADESSQAPPTNSFIKNCPR
;
A
#
# COMPACT_ATOMS: atom_id res chain seq x y z
N MET A 1 -8.98 -56.41 29.46
CA MET A 1 -8.64 -56.60 30.89
C MET A 1 -8.14 -55.27 31.43
N ALA A 2 -8.95 -54.58 32.22
CA ALA A 2 -8.36 -53.68 33.22
C ALA A 2 -7.80 -54.57 34.34
N PRO A 3 -6.66 -54.22 34.94
CA PRO A 3 -6.69 -53.35 36.13
C PRO A 3 -5.46 -52.41 36.19
N SER A 4 -5.30 -51.47 37.11
CA SER A 4 -6.15 -50.66 37.99
C SER A 4 -5.17 -49.88 38.87
N THR A 5 -5.55 -48.65 39.28
CA THR A 5 -5.27 -48.03 40.60
C THR A 5 -3.79 -47.70 40.94
N THR A 6 -3.41 -46.56 41.52
CA THR A 6 -4.09 -45.70 42.52
C THR A 6 -3.20 -44.47 42.82
N LEU A 7 -3.80 -43.27 42.97
CA LEU A 7 -3.68 -42.30 44.09
C LEU A 7 -2.27 -41.96 44.68
N ALA A 8 -1.88 -40.72 45.03
CA ALA A 8 -2.58 -39.45 45.27
C ALA A 8 -1.61 -38.25 45.41
N ALA A 9 -2.13 -37.05 45.10
CA ALA A 9 -2.04 -35.74 45.78
C ALA A 9 -0.72 -35.19 46.42
N HIS A 10 -0.33 -33.96 46.03
CA HIS A 10 -0.46 -32.77 46.88
C HIS A 10 -0.28 -31.43 46.10
N THR A 11 -0.91 -30.41 46.67
CA THR A 11 -1.34 -29.06 46.22
C THR A 11 -0.32 -27.92 46.36
N SER A 12 -0.39 -26.91 45.48
CA SER A 12 -0.49 -25.43 45.74
C SER A 12 -0.16 -24.66 44.45
N ILE A 13 -1.13 -24.10 43.72
CA ILE A 13 -1.59 -22.69 43.72
C ILE A 13 -0.44 -21.68 43.69
N ASP A 14 -0.11 -21.20 42.48
CA ASP A 14 0.28 -19.81 42.24
C ASP A 14 -0.48 -19.28 41.02
N ARG A 15 -1.14 -18.14 41.21
CA ARG A 15 -2.06 -17.49 40.27
C ARG A 15 -1.28 -16.57 39.35
N PHE A 16 -1.16 -16.93 38.08
CA PHE A 16 -0.89 -15.97 37.00
C PHE A 16 -2.02 -16.07 35.96
N SER A 17 -2.75 -14.97 35.80
CA SER A 17 -3.78 -14.79 34.79
C SER A 17 -3.11 -14.60 33.43
N THR A 18 -2.94 -15.69 32.69
CA THR A 18 -2.63 -15.66 31.27
C THR A 18 -3.95 -15.58 30.49
N PRO A 19 -4.10 -14.64 29.52
CA PRO A 19 -5.24 -14.66 28.61
C PRO A 19 -5.13 -15.90 27.71
N SER A 20 -6.14 -16.77 27.77
CA SER A 20 -6.22 -18.01 26.98
C SER A 20 -6.05 -17.73 25.47
N PRO A 21 -5.21 -18.50 24.75
CA PRO A 21 -5.12 -18.46 23.30
C PRO A 21 -6.24 -19.32 22.71
N HIS A 22 -7.46 -18.80 22.66
CA HIS A 22 -8.50 -19.42 21.84
C HIS A 22 -8.46 -18.79 20.45
N PRO A 23 -8.18 -19.57 19.38
CA PRO A 23 -8.37 -19.09 18.01
C PRO A 23 -9.86 -18.79 17.85
N THR A 24 -10.21 -17.54 17.52
CA THR A 24 -11.57 -17.16 17.15
C THR A 24 -11.92 -17.82 15.82
N HIS A 25 -12.34 -19.07 15.92
CA HIS A 25 -12.89 -19.89 14.85
C HIS A 25 -13.93 -19.08 14.06
N LEU A 26 -13.83 -19.09 12.73
CA LEU A 26 -15.05 -19.29 11.95
C LEU A 26 -15.63 -20.60 12.49
N SER A 27 -16.73 -20.54 13.21
CA SER A 27 -17.42 -21.73 13.74
C SER A 27 -17.89 -22.59 12.55
N ILE A 28 -17.00 -23.43 12.04
CA ILE A 28 -17.26 -24.48 11.04
C ILE A 28 -16.81 -25.81 11.66
N GLY A 29 -17.36 -26.08 12.83
CA GLY A 29 -17.20 -27.30 13.62
C GLY A 29 -18.35 -27.39 14.64
N ASN A 30 -19.21 -28.40 14.45
CA ASN A 30 -20.54 -28.61 15.03
C ASN A 30 -21.60 -27.56 14.66
N HIS A 31 -22.54 -27.96 13.80
CA HIS A 31 -23.82 -27.30 13.57
C HIS A 31 -24.61 -27.16 14.89
N ASN A 32 -24.32 -26.11 15.65
CA ASN A 32 -25.37 -25.39 16.35
C ASN A 32 -25.83 -24.31 15.37
N GLN A 33 -26.78 -24.65 14.50
CA GLN A 33 -27.51 -23.69 13.68
C GLN A 33 -27.97 -22.55 14.59
N ARG A 34 -27.40 -21.34 14.44
CA ARG A 34 -27.86 -20.14 15.15
C ARG A 34 -29.16 -19.69 14.49
N VAL A 35 -30.22 -20.41 14.82
CA VAL A 35 -31.60 -20.09 14.41
C VAL A 35 -32.04 -18.87 15.23
N LEU A 36 -32.32 -17.77 14.55
CA LEU A 36 -32.89 -16.59 15.20
C LEU A 36 -34.35 -16.89 15.55
N LYS A 37 -34.68 -16.79 16.86
CA LYS A 37 -36.05 -17.00 17.37
C LYS A 37 -36.97 -15.79 17.24
N ASP A 38 -36.51 -14.73 16.58
CA ASP A 38 -37.22 -13.46 16.45
C ASP A 38 -38.37 -13.53 15.45
N ASP A 39 -39.34 -12.63 15.62
CA ASP A 39 -40.31 -12.28 14.59
C ASP A 39 -39.57 -11.92 13.30
N ALA A 40 -40.07 -12.39 12.15
CA ALA A 40 -39.33 -12.52 10.91
C ALA A 40 -38.54 -11.27 10.46
N SER A 41 -38.93 -10.05 10.83
CA SER A 41 -38.30 -8.79 10.43
C SER A 41 -36.94 -8.49 11.11
N GLY A 42 -36.68 -9.00 12.33
CA GLY A 42 -35.52 -8.62 13.16
C GLY A 42 -35.53 -7.18 13.69
N TYR A 43 -36.61 -6.44 13.43
CA TYR A 43 -36.88 -5.08 13.91
C TYR A 43 -38.32 -5.06 14.41
N VAL A 44 -38.56 -4.44 15.57
CA VAL A 44 -39.90 -4.21 16.10
C VAL A 44 -40.55 -3.13 15.22
N ALA A 45 -41.62 -3.50 14.51
CA ALA A 45 -42.37 -2.54 13.72
C ALA A 45 -42.94 -1.46 14.66
N PRO A 46 -42.56 -0.18 14.53
CA PRO A 46 -43.09 0.87 15.37
C PRO A 46 -44.58 1.01 15.08
N VAL A 47 -45.46 0.93 16.08
CA VAL A 47 -46.90 1.11 15.84
C VAL A 47 -47.19 2.59 15.64
N PHE A 48 -47.67 2.98 14.45
CA PHE A 48 -48.17 4.34 14.24
C PHE A 48 -49.66 4.41 14.63
N GLU A 49 -49.94 4.83 15.86
CA GLU A 49 -51.32 4.96 16.37
C GLU A 49 -52.21 5.88 15.50
N GLY A 50 -51.62 6.81 14.75
CA GLY A 50 -52.32 7.71 13.83
C GLY A 50 -52.57 7.14 12.42
N LYS A 51 -52.19 5.88 12.15
CA LYS A 51 -52.19 5.31 10.79
C LYS A 51 -53.57 5.29 10.13
N GLU A 52 -54.58 4.81 10.85
CA GLU A 52 -55.96 4.76 10.33
C GLU A 52 -56.51 6.15 10.04
N LYS A 53 -56.30 7.12 10.94
CA LYS A 53 -56.72 8.52 10.72
C LYS A 53 -56.00 9.18 9.55
N GLN A 54 -54.70 8.89 9.38
CA GLN A 54 -53.96 9.39 8.23
C GLN A 54 -54.46 8.75 6.94
N MET A 55 -54.79 7.46 6.96
CA MET A 55 -55.35 6.74 5.82
C MET A 55 -56.71 7.34 5.41
N GLU A 56 -57.60 7.61 6.36
CA GLU A 56 -58.87 8.31 6.11
C GLU A 56 -58.62 9.71 5.49
N LEU A 57 -57.71 10.50 6.07
CA LEU A 57 -57.34 11.81 5.54
C LEU A 57 -56.76 11.73 4.12
N VAL A 58 -56.00 10.68 3.82
CA VAL A 58 -55.46 10.43 2.47
C VAL A 58 -56.58 10.07 1.50
N MET A 59 -57.56 9.27 1.90
CA MET A 59 -58.74 8.95 1.10
C MET A 59 -59.54 10.22 0.77
N ASP A 60 -59.86 11.04 1.77
CA ASP A 60 -60.56 12.31 1.60
C ASP A 60 -59.83 13.23 0.60
N LYS A 61 -58.51 13.32 0.73
CA LYS A 61 -57.67 14.12 -0.17
C LYS A 61 -57.61 13.56 -1.58
N LEU A 62 -57.59 12.24 -1.76
CA LEU A 62 -57.61 11.59 -3.07
C LEU A 62 -58.95 11.81 -3.78
N GLU A 63 -60.07 11.68 -3.07
CA GLU A 63 -61.40 11.99 -3.57
C GLU A 63 -61.50 13.47 -3.97
N GLY A 64 -61.03 14.38 -3.12
CA GLY A 64 -61.03 15.82 -3.39
C GLY A 64 -60.18 16.23 -4.61
N LYS A 65 -59.17 15.43 -5.00
CA LYS A 65 -58.36 15.66 -6.20
C LYS A 65 -59.06 15.19 -7.48
N GLY A 66 -59.94 14.19 -7.41
CA GLY A 66 -60.76 13.71 -8.52
C GLY A 66 -60.03 12.97 -9.65
N PHE A 67 -58.76 12.57 -9.45
CA PHE A 67 -57.99 11.86 -10.48
C PHE A 67 -58.21 10.33 -10.48
N ILE A 68 -58.58 9.74 -9.34
CA ILE A 68 -58.95 8.33 -9.20
C ILE A 68 -60.48 8.27 -9.13
N PRO A 69 -61.16 7.39 -9.88
CA PRO A 69 -62.60 7.23 -9.74
C PRO A 69 -62.95 6.84 -8.29
N PRO A 70 -64.02 7.42 -7.69
CA PRO A 70 -64.34 7.23 -6.26
C PRO A 70 -64.36 5.76 -5.83
N ASP A 71 -64.94 4.88 -6.66
CA ASP A 71 -65.04 3.44 -6.41
C ASP A 71 -63.68 2.73 -6.21
N PHE A 72 -62.57 3.33 -6.68
CA PHE A 72 -61.24 2.74 -6.57
C PHE A 72 -60.38 3.37 -5.46
N VAL A 73 -60.76 4.54 -4.91
CA VAL A 73 -59.93 5.28 -3.93
C VAL A 73 -59.63 4.43 -2.68
N GLU A 74 -60.65 3.79 -2.12
CA GLU A 74 -60.49 2.90 -0.95
C GLU A 74 -59.55 1.73 -1.27
N SER A 75 -59.77 1.07 -2.41
CA SER A 75 -58.98 -0.11 -2.80
C SER A 75 -57.50 0.23 -3.05
N GLU A 76 -57.21 1.35 -3.69
CA GLU A 76 -55.85 1.81 -3.99
C GLU A 76 -55.12 2.28 -2.73
N THR A 77 -55.84 2.95 -1.82
CA THR A 77 -55.28 3.40 -0.54
C THR A 77 -54.96 2.22 0.37
N ASN A 78 -55.90 1.28 0.54
CA ASN A 78 -55.67 0.05 1.32
C ASN A 78 -54.53 -0.79 0.75
N TRP A 79 -54.44 -0.89 -0.58
CA TRP A 79 -53.34 -1.59 -1.23
C TRP A 79 -51.97 -0.96 -0.89
N PHE A 80 -51.86 0.37 -0.91
CA PHE A 80 -50.63 1.07 -0.55
C PHE A 80 -50.25 0.90 0.93
N TYR A 81 -51.22 1.03 1.84
CA TYR A 81 -51.00 0.98 3.30
C TYR A 81 -50.75 -0.44 3.84
N SER A 82 -51.29 -1.47 3.20
CA SER A 82 -51.30 -2.83 3.76
C SER A 82 -50.63 -3.87 2.87
N ALA A 83 -50.78 -3.81 1.54
CA ALA A 83 -50.30 -4.87 0.65
C ALA A 83 -48.83 -4.70 0.25
N LEU A 84 -48.28 -3.48 0.30
CA LEU A 84 -46.89 -3.20 -0.06
C LEU A 84 -45.88 -3.60 1.02
N GLY A 85 -46.33 -3.81 2.26
CA GLY A 85 -45.46 -4.14 3.39
C GLY A 85 -44.51 -2.99 3.75
N ILE A 86 -44.94 -1.74 3.56
CA ILE A 86 -44.21 -0.55 3.97
C ILE A 86 -44.36 -0.39 5.49
N ASP A 87 -43.25 -0.10 6.17
CA ASP A 87 -43.22 0.06 7.63
C ASP A 87 -43.96 1.33 8.09
N ASP A 88 -44.56 1.26 9.27
CA ASP A 88 -45.30 2.35 9.91
C ASP A 88 -44.48 3.62 10.11
N MET A 89 -43.14 3.53 10.22
CA MET A 89 -42.28 4.71 10.31
C MET A 89 -42.38 5.60 9.06
N TYR A 90 -42.48 5.01 7.87
CA TYR A 90 -42.66 5.78 6.65
C TYR A 90 -43.96 6.61 6.71
N PHE A 91 -45.05 6.00 7.19
CA PHE A 91 -46.32 6.68 7.34
C PHE A 91 -46.28 7.76 8.44
N LYS A 92 -45.50 7.52 9.50
CA LYS A 92 -45.26 8.50 10.57
C LYS A 92 -44.39 9.68 10.11
N SER A 93 -43.37 9.43 9.27
CA SER A 93 -42.42 10.46 8.80
C SER A 93 -42.97 11.26 7.62
N GLU A 94 -43.88 10.69 6.83
CA GLU A 94 -44.45 11.35 5.66
C GLU A 94 -45.75 12.09 5.93
N THR A 95 -45.94 13.18 5.18
CA THR A 95 -47.19 13.93 5.20
C THR A 95 -48.28 13.21 4.40
N ALA A 96 -49.54 13.39 4.78
CA ALA A 96 -50.67 12.88 4.00
C ALA A 96 -50.62 13.36 2.53
N ASP A 97 -50.18 14.59 2.26
CA ASP A 97 -50.03 15.10 0.89
C ASP A 97 -48.93 14.37 0.09
N THR A 98 -47.82 13.99 0.75
CA THR A 98 -46.81 13.12 0.13
C THR A 98 -47.43 11.80 -0.31
N ILE A 99 -48.15 11.14 0.61
CA ILE A 99 -48.71 9.81 0.39
C ILE A 99 -49.77 9.85 -0.71
N VAL A 100 -50.62 10.88 -0.72
CA VAL A 100 -51.56 11.16 -1.82
C VAL A 100 -50.83 11.22 -3.16
N ASN A 101 -49.74 11.98 -3.27
CA ASN A 101 -48.97 12.08 -4.51
C ASN A 101 -48.35 10.73 -4.93
N HIS A 102 -47.92 9.90 -3.96
CA HIS A 102 -47.39 8.57 -4.25
C HIS A 102 -48.47 7.64 -4.80
N ILE A 103 -49.66 7.60 -4.17
CA ILE A 103 -50.80 6.80 -4.64
C ILE A 103 -51.26 7.27 -6.02
N LEU A 104 -51.36 8.58 -6.25
CA LEU A 104 -51.69 9.14 -7.56
C LEU A 104 -50.68 8.74 -8.63
N SER A 105 -49.39 8.77 -8.31
CA SER A 105 -48.32 8.38 -9.24
C SER A 105 -48.39 6.89 -9.58
N LEU A 106 -48.67 6.04 -8.59
CA LEU A 106 -48.87 4.60 -8.78
C LEU A 106 -50.10 4.31 -9.66
N TYR A 107 -51.21 4.99 -9.39
CA TYR A 107 -52.44 4.86 -10.17
C TYR A 107 -52.25 5.34 -11.61
N ALA A 108 -51.61 6.50 -11.81
CA ALA A 108 -51.26 7.01 -13.14
C ALA A 108 -50.39 6.00 -13.91
N GLY A 109 -49.43 5.35 -13.23
CA GLY A 109 -48.64 4.24 -13.78
C GLY A 109 -49.52 3.09 -14.25
N LYS A 110 -50.51 2.66 -13.46
CA LYS A 110 -51.47 1.59 -13.82
C LYS A 110 -52.31 1.96 -15.05
N VAL A 111 -52.80 3.19 -15.12
CA VAL A 111 -53.58 3.68 -16.29
C VAL A 111 -52.69 3.75 -17.53
N ALA A 112 -51.47 4.28 -17.40
CA ALA A 112 -50.50 4.33 -18.50
C ALA A 112 -50.17 2.93 -19.02
N ALA A 113 -49.93 1.96 -18.11
CA ALA A 113 -49.69 0.57 -18.46
C ALA A 113 -50.85 -0.03 -19.25
N PHE A 114 -52.10 0.21 -18.84
CA PHE A 114 -53.29 -0.28 -19.54
C PHE A 114 -53.37 0.25 -20.99
N SER A 115 -52.90 1.48 -21.23
CA SER A 115 -52.89 2.09 -22.56
C SER A 115 -51.74 1.66 -23.47
N ARG A 116 -50.71 0.98 -22.94
CA ARG A 116 -49.57 0.49 -23.73
C ARG A 116 -49.88 -0.85 -24.39
N ASP A 117 -49.40 -1.06 -25.61
CA ASP A 117 -49.52 -2.34 -26.33
C ASP A 117 -48.85 -3.50 -25.56
N ASP A 118 -47.76 -3.22 -24.85
CA ASP A 118 -47.02 -4.20 -24.03
C ASP A 118 -47.64 -4.45 -22.64
N LYS A 119 -48.66 -3.66 -22.26
CA LYS A 119 -49.32 -3.64 -20.94
C LYS A 119 -48.36 -3.55 -19.75
N ARG A 120 -47.14 -3.03 -19.96
CA ARG A 120 -46.08 -3.06 -18.94
C ARG A 120 -46.27 -1.92 -17.94
N LEU A 121 -46.37 -2.28 -16.66
CA LEU A 121 -46.40 -1.33 -15.56
C LEU A 121 -45.00 -0.85 -15.21
N GLU A 122 -44.77 0.43 -15.39
CA GLU A 122 -43.51 1.09 -15.08
C GLU A 122 -43.75 2.21 -14.08
N ILE A 123 -43.38 1.96 -12.84
CA ILE A 123 -43.47 2.92 -11.74
C ILE A 123 -42.05 3.36 -11.44
N ARG A 124 -41.83 4.68 -11.49
CA ARG A 124 -40.58 5.31 -11.09
C ARG A 124 -40.92 6.55 -10.28
N LEU A 125 -40.63 6.51 -9.01
CA LEU A 125 -40.79 7.63 -8.10
C LEU A 125 -39.47 7.87 -7.40
N ASP A 126 -38.95 9.08 -7.53
CA ASP A 126 -37.77 9.55 -6.81
C ASP A 126 -38.03 10.88 -6.12
N ARG A 127 -37.89 10.89 -4.80
CA ARG A 127 -37.98 12.08 -3.98
C ARG A 127 -36.74 12.18 -3.12
N GLU A 128 -36.04 13.31 -3.22
CA GLU A 128 -34.83 13.57 -2.45
C GLU A 128 -34.98 14.89 -1.72
N ALA A 129 -34.87 14.84 -0.39
CA ALA A 129 -34.73 15.99 0.48
C ALA A 129 -33.26 16.12 0.94
N GLU A 130 -32.98 17.08 1.82
CA GLU A 130 -31.64 17.29 2.38
C GLU A 130 -31.25 16.16 3.35
N ASP A 131 -32.21 15.67 4.13
CA ASP A 131 -32.06 14.74 5.26
C ASP A 131 -32.62 13.34 4.99
N HIS A 132 -33.43 13.14 3.95
CA HIS A 132 -33.97 11.83 3.57
C HIS A 132 -34.22 11.69 2.06
N ALA A 133 -34.36 10.45 1.59
CA ALA A 133 -34.77 10.15 0.22
C ALA A 133 -35.64 8.90 0.13
N VAL A 134 -36.57 8.92 -0.83
CA VAL A 134 -37.49 7.82 -1.13
C VAL A 134 -37.38 7.48 -2.61
N TYR A 135 -37.11 6.22 -2.92
CA TYR A 135 -37.15 5.69 -4.27
C TYR A 135 -38.10 4.50 -4.34
N ILE A 136 -39.04 4.52 -5.29
CA ILE A 136 -39.97 3.41 -5.54
C ILE A 136 -39.89 3.05 -7.01
N ASP A 137 -39.58 1.78 -7.28
CA ASP A 137 -39.36 1.26 -8.62
C ASP A 137 -40.07 -0.07 -8.87
N THR A 138 -40.50 -0.29 -10.11
CA THR A 138 -40.90 -1.61 -10.62
C THR A 138 -39.69 -2.40 -11.10
N SER A 139 -39.29 -3.45 -10.38
CA SER A 139 -38.15 -4.29 -10.73
C SER A 139 -38.46 -5.79 -10.72
N THR A 140 -37.84 -6.54 -11.62
CA THR A 140 -37.94 -8.00 -11.64
C THR A 140 -37.01 -8.59 -10.57
N PRO A 141 -37.50 -9.43 -9.64
CA PRO A 141 -36.65 -10.08 -8.64
C PRO A 141 -35.56 -10.93 -9.29
N GLY A 142 -34.34 -10.89 -8.77
CA GLY A 142 -33.24 -11.72 -9.28
C GLY A 142 -32.53 -11.18 -10.51
N ILE A 143 -32.90 -9.99 -11.00
CA ILE A 143 -32.31 -9.39 -12.20
C ILE A 143 -31.68 -8.05 -11.84
N SER A 144 -30.39 -7.93 -12.11
CA SER A 144 -29.67 -6.65 -12.06
C SER A 144 -29.89 -5.86 -13.34
N VAL A 145 -30.12 -4.55 -13.21
CA VAL A 145 -30.46 -3.68 -14.33
C VAL A 145 -29.26 -2.79 -14.66
N LEU A 146 -28.74 -2.90 -15.90
CA LEU A 146 -27.58 -2.13 -16.38
C LEU A 146 -27.93 -0.70 -16.83
N SER A 147 -29.21 -0.40 -17.07
CA SER A 147 -29.66 0.91 -17.58
C SER A 147 -30.91 1.40 -16.83
N GLY A 148 -31.20 2.70 -16.92
CA GLY A 148 -32.34 3.30 -16.21
C GLY A 148 -31.93 4.00 -14.91
N PRO A 149 -32.82 4.06 -13.89
CA PRO A 149 -32.63 4.95 -12.74
C PRO A 149 -31.52 4.52 -11.77
N GLN A 150 -31.12 3.23 -11.77
CA GLN A 150 -29.98 2.71 -11.01
C GLN A 150 -29.98 3.18 -9.54
N TYR A 151 -31.11 3.04 -8.84
CA TYR A 151 -31.32 3.62 -7.52
C TYR A 151 -30.31 3.14 -6.48
N GLU A 152 -29.90 1.85 -6.49
CA GLU A 152 -28.88 1.38 -5.55
C GLU A 152 -27.50 2.03 -5.80
N GLN A 153 -27.09 2.20 -7.07
CA GLN A 153 -25.85 2.92 -7.41
C GLN A 153 -25.94 4.41 -7.06
N ARG A 154 -27.12 5.03 -7.25
CA ARG A 154 -27.39 6.41 -6.83
C ARG A 154 -27.28 6.57 -5.31
N ILE A 155 -27.80 5.59 -4.56
CA ILE A 155 -27.71 5.54 -3.09
C ILE A 155 -26.25 5.41 -2.64
N ASP A 156 -25.49 4.49 -3.25
CA ASP A 156 -24.07 4.34 -3.00
C ASP A 156 -23.32 5.66 -3.22
N LYS A 157 -23.49 6.28 -4.40
CA LYS A 157 -22.76 7.50 -4.77
C LYS A 157 -23.12 8.71 -3.93
N LYS A 158 -24.39 8.90 -3.60
CA LYS A 158 -24.88 10.13 -2.94
C LYS A 158 -24.83 10.06 -1.42
N TYR A 159 -25.04 8.88 -0.83
CA TYR A 159 -25.17 8.72 0.61
C TYR A 159 -24.05 7.87 1.19
N LEU A 160 -23.90 6.61 0.76
CA LEU A 160 -23.05 5.63 1.48
C LEU A 160 -21.53 5.80 1.25
N ASN A 161 -21.11 6.11 0.02
CA ASN A 161 -19.68 6.18 -0.34
C ASN A 161 -18.94 7.35 0.32
N SER A 162 -19.65 8.46 0.54
CA SER A 162 -19.14 9.66 1.20
C SER A 162 -19.43 9.69 2.71
N SER A 163 -20.11 8.66 3.23
CA SER A 163 -20.47 8.60 4.65
C SER A 163 -19.24 8.63 5.54
N ASN A 164 -19.38 9.37 6.64
CA ASN A 164 -18.42 9.45 7.73
C ASN A 164 -19.18 9.72 9.03
N PRO A 165 -18.54 9.63 10.22
CA PRO A 165 -19.22 9.85 11.50
C PRO A 165 -20.01 11.17 11.60
N ALA A 166 -19.59 12.23 10.91
CA ALA A 166 -20.29 13.52 10.92
C ALA A 166 -21.48 13.58 9.95
N LYS A 167 -21.48 12.74 8.91
CA LYS A 167 -22.52 12.68 7.88
C LYS A 167 -22.73 11.25 7.44
N ALA A 168 -23.61 10.56 8.14
CA ALA A 168 -23.95 9.16 7.92
C ALA A 168 -25.43 8.99 7.59
N TYR A 169 -25.76 7.87 6.96
CA TYR A 169 -27.10 7.57 6.47
C TYR A 169 -27.48 6.13 6.77
N ARG A 170 -28.76 5.93 7.11
CA ARG A 170 -29.42 4.64 7.23
C ARG A 170 -30.19 4.35 5.96
N VAL A 171 -30.21 3.09 5.54
CA VAL A 171 -30.98 2.66 4.36
C VAL A 171 -31.85 1.47 4.72
N GLU A 172 -33.15 1.58 4.46
CA GLU A 172 -34.12 0.49 4.58
C GLU A 172 -34.68 0.18 3.19
N THR A 173 -34.72 -1.10 2.82
CA THR A 173 -35.28 -1.51 1.52
C THR A 173 -36.30 -2.62 1.68
N PHE A 174 -37.35 -2.57 0.88
CA PHE A 174 -38.46 -3.52 0.94
C PHE A 174 -38.91 -3.90 -0.46
N ARG A 175 -39.25 -5.18 -0.66
CA ARG A 175 -39.85 -5.69 -1.89
C ARG A 175 -41.23 -6.24 -1.60
N SER A 176 -42.20 -5.85 -2.43
CA SER A 176 -43.60 -6.31 -2.27
C SER A 176 -43.71 -7.83 -2.39
N SER A 177 -44.63 -8.42 -1.62
CA SER A 177 -44.93 -9.84 -1.70
C SER A 177 -45.76 -10.17 -2.95
N SER A 178 -46.66 -9.27 -3.36
CA SER A 178 -47.53 -9.40 -4.53
C SER A 178 -46.84 -8.95 -5.83
N GLN A 179 -47.14 -9.66 -6.93
CA GLN A 179 -46.81 -9.24 -8.30
C GLN A 179 -47.81 -8.17 -8.76
N LEU A 180 -47.36 -7.22 -9.58
CA LEU A 180 -48.16 -6.04 -9.92
C LEU A 180 -49.05 -6.21 -11.17
N THR A 181 -48.71 -7.14 -12.07
CA THR A 181 -49.40 -7.38 -13.35
C THR A 181 -49.15 -8.82 -13.84
N ALA A 182 -49.56 -9.17 -15.06
CA ALA A 182 -49.18 -10.42 -15.75
C ALA A 182 -47.67 -10.54 -16.09
N SER A 183 -46.85 -9.58 -15.64
CA SER A 183 -45.39 -9.61 -15.72
C SER A 183 -44.78 -10.09 -14.39
N ASN A 184 -43.56 -10.65 -14.42
CA ASN A 184 -42.84 -11.09 -13.22
C ASN A 184 -42.26 -9.93 -12.37
N GLN A 185 -42.81 -8.71 -12.46
CA GLN A 185 -42.30 -7.51 -11.77
C GLN A 185 -42.92 -7.32 -10.38
N GLN A 186 -42.12 -6.79 -9.46
CA GLN A 186 -42.53 -6.43 -8.09
C GLN A 186 -42.14 -4.98 -7.78
N LEU A 187 -42.82 -4.38 -6.80
CA LEU A 187 -42.44 -3.06 -6.29
C LEU A 187 -41.20 -3.21 -5.39
N ARG A 188 -40.26 -2.29 -5.55
CA ARG A 188 -39.07 -2.17 -4.72
C ARG A 188 -38.98 -0.75 -4.19
N CYS A 189 -38.95 -0.62 -2.88
CA CYS A 189 -38.87 0.65 -2.18
C CYS A 189 -37.53 0.77 -1.48
N TYR A 190 -36.98 1.98 -1.49
CA TYR A 190 -35.75 2.38 -0.82
C TYR A 190 -36.03 3.63 0.00
N PHE A 191 -35.68 3.59 1.27
CA PHE A 191 -35.81 4.70 2.19
C PHE A 191 -34.43 5.01 2.75
N VAL A 192 -33.99 6.25 2.60
CA VAL A 192 -32.70 6.73 3.10
C VAL A 192 -32.96 7.83 4.11
N TYR A 193 -32.32 7.75 5.27
CA TYR A 193 -32.45 8.73 6.35
C TYR A 193 -31.08 9.13 6.86
N GLN A 194 -30.84 10.42 7.09
CA GLN A 194 -29.63 10.88 7.76
C GLN A 194 -29.65 10.45 9.23
N CYS A 195 -28.52 9.96 9.74
CA CYS A 195 -28.41 9.50 11.12
C CYS A 195 -28.46 10.67 12.13
N ASP A 196 -29.17 10.47 13.24
CA ASP A 196 -29.12 11.27 14.47
C ASP A 196 -28.58 10.40 15.61
N PHE A 197 -27.27 10.48 15.82
CA PHE A 197 -26.54 9.64 16.78
C PHE A 197 -26.79 10.04 18.23
N VAL A 198 -26.80 9.05 19.13
CA VAL A 198 -26.82 9.30 20.59
C VAL A 198 -25.56 10.07 21.01
N ASN A 199 -24.38 9.56 20.65
CA ASN A 199 -23.12 10.28 20.74
C ASN A 199 -22.52 10.45 19.33
N PRO A 200 -22.49 11.68 18.78
CA PRO A 200 -21.89 11.94 17.47
C PRO A 200 -20.36 11.79 17.42
N ASN A 201 -19.67 11.86 18.57
CA ASN A 201 -18.20 11.83 18.65
C ASN A 201 -17.72 10.84 19.72
N PRO A 202 -17.95 9.52 19.55
CA PRO A 202 -17.44 8.52 20.47
C PRO A 202 -15.93 8.27 20.26
N ASP A 203 -15.33 7.52 21.18
CA ASP A 203 -14.02 6.91 20.91
C ASP A 203 -14.13 5.96 19.71
N PRO A 204 -13.16 5.93 18.77
CA PRO A 204 -13.20 5.01 17.62
C PRO A 204 -13.29 3.52 17.98
N ASN A 205 -12.85 3.15 19.19
CA ASN A 205 -12.93 1.78 19.71
C ASN A 205 -14.17 1.54 20.58
N GLU A 206 -15.06 2.52 20.74
CA GLU A 206 -16.34 2.32 21.40
C GLU A 206 -17.15 1.28 20.62
N THR A 207 -17.71 0.31 21.34
CA THR A 207 -18.49 -0.77 20.75
C THR A 207 -19.94 -0.76 21.20
N ASP A 208 -20.28 -0.12 22.32
CA ASP A 208 -21.63 -0.14 22.88
C ASP A 208 -22.63 0.54 21.94
N LEU A 209 -23.53 -0.26 21.37
CA LEU A 209 -24.57 0.23 20.47
C LEU A 209 -25.47 1.28 21.11
N SER A 210 -25.68 1.27 22.43
CA SER A 210 -26.48 2.30 23.11
C SER A 210 -25.85 3.70 23.05
N VAL A 211 -24.54 3.79 22.78
CA VAL A 211 -23.79 5.04 22.69
C VAL A 211 -23.62 5.49 21.24
N ILE A 212 -23.31 4.55 20.33
CA ILE A 212 -22.86 4.86 18.96
C ILE A 212 -23.96 4.81 17.90
N SER A 213 -25.15 4.31 18.26
CA SER A 213 -26.24 4.13 17.30
C SER A 213 -27.04 5.39 17.07
N ASP A 214 -27.74 5.40 15.95
CA ASP A 214 -28.85 6.30 15.68
C ASP A 214 -29.98 6.08 16.70
N LYS A 215 -30.63 7.16 17.14
CA LYS A 215 -31.71 7.10 18.13
C LYS A 215 -32.89 6.27 17.64
N SER A 216 -33.31 6.48 16.39
CA SER A 216 -34.45 5.75 15.82
C SER A 216 -34.13 4.29 15.51
N PHE A 217 -32.86 3.93 15.29
CA PHE A 217 -32.43 2.53 15.25
C PHE A 217 -32.63 1.85 16.62
N LEU A 218 -32.21 2.50 17.71
CA LEU A 218 -32.31 1.93 19.06
C LEU A 218 -33.76 1.70 19.51
N GLU A 219 -34.69 2.54 19.05
CA GLU A 219 -36.12 2.37 19.31
C GLU A 219 -36.70 1.12 18.60
N LYS A 220 -36.18 0.77 17.43
CA LYS A 220 -36.72 -0.30 16.57
C LYS A 220 -36.00 -1.64 16.73
N VAL A 221 -34.73 -1.63 17.11
CA VAL A 221 -33.90 -2.84 17.08
C VAL A 221 -34.40 -3.87 18.09
N SER A 222 -34.59 -5.13 17.64
CA SER A 222 -34.91 -6.21 18.57
C SER A 222 -33.71 -6.53 19.48
N PRO A 223 -33.91 -7.09 20.68
CA PRO A 223 -32.81 -7.49 21.56
C PRO A 223 -31.79 -8.41 20.87
N ASN A 224 -32.28 -9.34 20.03
CA ASN A 224 -31.45 -10.29 19.31
C ASN A 224 -30.68 -9.64 18.15
N THR A 225 -31.30 -8.77 17.34
CA THR A 225 -30.56 -8.00 16.32
C THR A 225 -29.52 -7.09 16.94
N LYS A 226 -29.83 -6.48 18.10
CA LYS A 226 -28.87 -5.66 18.84
C LYS A 226 -27.66 -6.49 19.27
N GLU A 227 -27.87 -7.69 19.80
CA GLU A 227 -26.77 -8.61 20.17
C GLU A 227 -25.91 -9.02 18.96
N VAL A 228 -26.54 -9.35 17.83
CA VAL A 228 -25.82 -9.66 16.59
C VAL A 228 -24.96 -8.49 16.15
N TYR A 229 -25.53 -7.28 16.07
CA TYR A 229 -24.78 -6.10 15.62
C TYR A 229 -23.68 -5.72 16.60
N GLN A 230 -23.93 -5.87 17.90
CA GLN A 230 -22.94 -5.65 18.96
C GLN A 230 -21.72 -6.58 18.77
N GLY A 231 -21.94 -7.86 18.46
CA GLY A 231 -20.87 -8.82 18.18
C GLY A 231 -20.08 -8.49 16.90
N ILE A 232 -20.77 -8.05 15.85
CA ILE A 232 -20.14 -7.61 14.58
C ILE A 232 -19.28 -6.36 14.80
N VAL A 233 -19.82 -5.34 15.48
CA VAL A 233 -19.10 -4.10 15.78
C VAL A 233 -17.86 -4.40 16.63
N GLY A 234 -17.98 -5.23 17.68
CA GLY A 234 -16.83 -5.65 18.49
C GLY A 234 -15.75 -6.34 17.66
N SER A 235 -16.14 -7.24 16.76
CA SER A 235 -15.20 -7.96 15.89
C SER A 235 -14.47 -7.05 14.88
N LEU A 236 -15.06 -5.92 14.49
CA LEU A 236 -14.48 -4.97 13.54
C LEU A 236 -13.47 -4.00 14.16
N ILE A 237 -13.50 -3.82 15.47
CA ILE A 237 -12.46 -3.07 16.17
C ILE A 237 -11.14 -3.86 16.12
N GLU A 238 -11.21 -5.18 16.26
CA GLU A 238 -10.04 -6.07 16.26
C GLU A 238 -9.51 -6.44 14.86
N ARG A 239 -10.28 -6.21 13.78
CA ARG A 239 -9.97 -6.70 12.43
C ARG A 239 -10.05 -5.60 11.37
N THR A 240 -9.18 -5.67 10.37
CA THR A 240 -9.19 -4.72 9.23
C THR A 240 -10.21 -5.08 8.15
N GLY A 241 -10.39 -6.38 7.90
CA GLY A 241 -11.29 -6.92 6.88
C GLY A 241 -12.77 -6.90 7.27
N PRO A 242 -13.67 -7.22 6.32
CA PRO A 242 -15.09 -7.29 6.61
C PRO A 242 -15.40 -8.49 7.52
N VAL A 243 -16.41 -8.34 8.38
CA VAL A 243 -16.97 -9.43 9.17
C VAL A 243 -18.25 -9.89 8.48
N ILE A 244 -18.33 -11.18 8.14
CA ILE A 244 -19.43 -11.75 7.34
C ILE A 244 -20.01 -12.92 8.13
N GLU A 245 -21.28 -12.82 8.52
CA GLU A 245 -22.00 -13.85 9.27
C GLU A 245 -23.35 -14.17 8.61
N MET A 246 -23.81 -15.41 8.80
CA MET A 246 -25.09 -15.90 8.27
C MET A 246 -25.93 -16.53 9.37
N PHE A 247 -27.21 -16.18 9.37
CA PHE A 247 -28.20 -16.66 10.32
C PHE A 247 -29.42 -17.25 9.60
N GLU A 248 -30.01 -18.27 10.20
CA GLU A 248 -31.28 -18.85 9.73
C GLU A 248 -32.46 -18.15 10.40
N VAL A 249 -33.50 -17.84 9.63
CA VAL A 249 -34.72 -17.22 10.14
C VAL A 249 -35.74 -18.30 10.47
N GLN A 250 -36.12 -18.44 11.75
CA GLN A 250 -37.03 -19.49 12.21
C GLN A 250 -38.35 -19.49 11.41
N GLY A 251 -38.80 -20.69 11.01
CA GLY A 251 -40.08 -20.86 10.32
C GLY A 251 -40.09 -20.43 8.84
N THR A 252 -38.96 -20.01 8.28
CA THR A 252 -38.85 -19.62 6.86
C THR A 252 -37.66 -20.29 6.17
N ARG A 253 -37.62 -20.25 4.84
CA ARG A 253 -36.42 -20.60 4.04
C ARG A 253 -35.55 -19.37 3.75
N GLU A 254 -35.77 -18.24 4.41
CA GLU A 254 -34.93 -17.05 4.28
C GLU A 254 -33.60 -17.25 5.02
N LYS A 255 -32.52 -16.71 4.44
CA LYS A 255 -31.20 -16.64 5.07
C LYS A 255 -30.83 -15.18 5.30
N ARG A 256 -30.45 -14.82 6.53
CA ARG A 256 -30.02 -13.46 6.90
C ARG A 256 -28.49 -13.38 6.82
N LEU A 257 -27.99 -12.61 5.86
CA LEU A 257 -26.57 -12.29 5.71
C LEU A 257 -26.28 -10.96 6.41
N VAL A 258 -25.31 -10.93 7.30
CA VAL A 258 -24.88 -9.71 8.02
C VAL A 258 -23.41 -9.44 7.68
N ILE A 259 -23.13 -8.24 7.18
CA ILE A 259 -21.82 -7.82 6.72
C ILE A 259 -21.46 -6.53 7.45
N GLY A 260 -20.40 -6.56 8.23
CA GLY A 260 -19.85 -5.39 8.90
C GLY A 260 -18.52 -4.96 8.29
N PHE A 261 -18.28 -3.65 8.17
CA PHE A 261 -17.01 -3.09 7.71
C PHE A 261 -16.85 -1.61 8.14
N LYS A 262 -15.65 -1.05 7.97
CA LYS A 262 -15.35 0.35 8.31
C LYS A 262 -15.90 1.31 7.24
N GLN A 263 -16.45 2.44 7.64
CA GLN A 263 -16.98 3.45 6.71
C GLN A 263 -15.89 3.92 5.74
N GLY A 264 -16.26 4.03 4.46
CA GLY A 264 -15.35 4.46 3.39
C GLY A 264 -14.29 3.42 2.98
N SER A 265 -14.34 2.19 3.50
CA SER A 265 -13.38 1.13 3.13
C SER A 265 -13.77 0.30 1.92
N SER A 266 -15.02 0.37 1.45
CA SER A 266 -15.49 -0.36 0.26
C SER A 266 -16.65 0.40 -0.39
N MET A 267 -16.33 1.16 -1.45
CA MET A 267 -17.28 2.05 -2.12
C MET A 267 -18.08 1.28 -3.17
N GLY A 268 -19.41 1.42 -3.17
CA GLY A 268 -20.29 0.73 -4.11
C GLY A 268 -20.71 -0.69 -3.68
N LEU A 269 -20.40 -1.10 -2.44
CA LEU A 269 -20.66 -2.47 -1.97
C LEU A 269 -22.17 -2.79 -1.89
N PHE A 270 -23.02 -1.80 -1.55
CA PHE A 270 -24.45 -2.04 -1.36
C PHE A 270 -25.14 -2.47 -2.66
N SER A 271 -24.88 -1.78 -3.77
CA SER A 271 -25.38 -2.16 -5.10
C SER A 271 -24.72 -3.43 -5.60
N ALA A 272 -23.40 -3.57 -5.44
CA ALA A 272 -22.65 -4.74 -5.91
C ALA A 272 -23.13 -6.05 -5.26
N LEU A 273 -23.58 -6.01 -4.00
CA LEU A 273 -24.15 -7.17 -3.31
C LEU A 273 -25.41 -7.70 -4.01
N SER A 274 -26.21 -6.83 -4.63
CA SER A 274 -27.34 -7.26 -5.47
C SER A 274 -26.91 -8.14 -6.61
N ASP A 275 -25.92 -7.69 -7.36
CA ASP A 275 -25.39 -8.41 -8.51
C ASP A 275 -24.90 -9.80 -8.10
N LEU A 276 -24.24 -9.89 -6.94
CA LEU A 276 -23.75 -11.15 -6.40
C LEU A 276 -24.84 -12.15 -6.04
N TYR A 277 -25.84 -11.76 -5.24
CA TYR A 277 -26.87 -12.73 -4.87
C TYR A 277 -27.83 -13.03 -6.05
N HIS A 278 -28.01 -12.11 -6.99
CA HIS A 278 -28.75 -12.36 -8.23
C HIS A 278 -28.06 -13.42 -9.10
N TYR A 279 -26.73 -13.34 -9.23
CA TYR A 279 -25.93 -14.33 -9.95
C TYR A 279 -26.12 -15.76 -9.41
N TYR A 280 -26.33 -15.90 -8.10
CA TYR A 280 -26.59 -17.19 -7.42
C TYR A 280 -28.08 -17.54 -7.28
N GLY A 281 -28.96 -16.91 -8.06
CA GLY A 281 -30.38 -17.24 -8.11
C GLY A 281 -31.16 -16.87 -6.85
N CYS A 282 -30.68 -15.88 -6.10
CA CYS A 282 -31.35 -15.35 -4.93
C CYS A 282 -31.92 -13.96 -5.20
N THR A 283 -32.88 -13.54 -4.38
CA THR A 283 -33.36 -12.15 -4.32
C THR A 283 -33.44 -11.72 -2.86
N SER A 284 -33.31 -10.41 -2.60
CA SER A 284 -33.56 -9.86 -1.27
C SER A 284 -35.03 -9.47 -1.08
N THR A 285 -35.62 -9.87 0.04
CA THR A 285 -36.93 -9.35 0.48
C THR A 285 -36.76 -7.97 1.11
N ARG A 286 -35.73 -7.82 1.93
CA ARG A 286 -35.37 -6.57 2.61
C ARG A 286 -33.86 -6.45 2.83
N LYS A 287 -33.39 -5.22 2.93
CA LYS A 287 -32.01 -4.87 3.29
C LYS A 287 -32.03 -3.71 4.28
N TYR A 288 -31.09 -3.73 5.21
CA TYR A 288 -30.82 -2.66 6.15
C TYR A 288 -29.35 -2.27 6.05
N VAL A 289 -29.06 -0.98 6.01
CA VAL A 289 -27.72 -0.42 6.16
C VAL A 289 -27.76 0.47 7.39
N GLU A 290 -27.03 0.07 8.41
CA GLU A 290 -26.87 0.83 9.65
C GLU A 290 -25.45 1.37 9.73
N GLN A 291 -25.32 2.67 9.93
CA GLN A 291 -24.04 3.34 10.12
C GLN A 291 -23.97 3.84 11.56
N PHE A 292 -22.82 3.67 12.21
CA PHE A 292 -22.58 4.04 13.61
C PHE A 292 -21.57 5.19 13.71
N SER A 293 -21.65 5.99 14.77
CA SER A 293 -20.79 7.17 14.95
C SER A 293 -19.32 6.85 15.24
N ASN A 294 -18.97 5.60 15.58
CA ASN A 294 -17.57 5.15 15.66
C ASN A 294 -16.94 4.85 14.29
N GLY A 295 -17.67 5.04 13.19
CA GLY A 295 -17.16 4.80 11.84
C GLY A 295 -17.38 3.38 11.32
N VAL A 296 -18.29 2.60 11.90
CA VAL A 296 -18.68 1.26 11.41
C VAL A 296 -19.94 1.33 10.53
N THR A 297 -20.02 0.45 9.54
CA THR A 297 -21.24 0.16 8.76
C THR A 297 -21.59 -1.33 8.91
N VAL A 298 -22.87 -1.62 9.18
CA VAL A 298 -23.42 -2.97 9.20
C VAL A 298 -24.55 -3.06 8.18
N MET A 299 -24.42 -3.96 7.22
CA MET A 299 -25.45 -4.31 6.25
C MET A 299 -26.11 -5.63 6.64
N SER A 300 -27.43 -5.68 6.63
CA SER A 300 -28.18 -6.91 6.85
C SER A 300 -29.15 -7.17 5.71
N ILE A 301 -29.00 -8.34 5.07
CA ILE A 301 -29.70 -8.70 3.85
C ILE A 301 -30.44 -10.01 4.08
N TYR A 302 -31.74 -10.01 3.78
CA TYR A 302 -32.58 -11.20 3.91
C TYR A 302 -32.80 -11.80 2.52
N LEU A 303 -32.16 -12.94 2.28
CA LEU A 303 -32.11 -13.63 1.00
C LEU A 303 -33.11 -14.78 0.95
N ARG A 304 -33.79 -14.90 -0.19
CA ARG A 304 -34.65 -16.03 -0.54
C ARG A 304 -34.31 -16.54 -1.94
N PRO A 305 -34.53 -17.83 -2.25
CA PRO A 305 -34.33 -18.34 -3.60
C PRO A 305 -35.35 -17.73 -4.57
N LEU A 306 -34.98 -17.61 -5.84
CA LEU A 306 -35.93 -17.26 -6.90
C LEU A 306 -36.95 -18.40 -7.12
N PRO A 307 -38.20 -18.10 -7.51
CA PRO A 307 -39.17 -19.11 -7.90
C PRO A 307 -38.66 -19.97 -9.07
N TYR A 308 -38.94 -21.28 -9.05
CA TYR A 308 -38.48 -22.26 -10.06
C TYR A 308 -38.86 -21.91 -11.52
N ASN A 309 -39.91 -21.12 -11.74
CA ASN A 309 -40.41 -20.75 -13.07
C ASN A 309 -39.95 -19.36 -13.53
N SER A 310 -38.91 -18.79 -12.92
CA SER A 310 -38.43 -17.45 -13.25
C SER A 310 -37.64 -17.46 -14.57
N THR A 311 -38.03 -16.62 -15.52
CA THR A 311 -37.30 -16.37 -16.77
C THR A 311 -36.10 -15.45 -16.50
N VAL A 312 -34.98 -16.04 -16.07
CA VAL A 312 -33.72 -15.33 -15.83
C VAL A 312 -32.70 -15.67 -16.92
N PRO A 313 -31.73 -14.76 -17.23
CA PRO A 313 -30.79 -14.92 -18.35
C PRO A 313 -29.89 -16.16 -18.26
N ASN A 314 -29.78 -16.81 -17.09
CA ASN A 314 -28.96 -17.99 -16.88
C ASN A 314 -29.85 -19.26 -16.83
N PRO A 315 -29.86 -20.11 -17.87
CA PRO A 315 -30.76 -21.25 -17.98
C PRO A 315 -30.30 -22.50 -17.19
N ALA A 316 -29.17 -22.45 -16.49
CA ALA A 316 -28.72 -23.54 -15.63
C ALA A 316 -29.39 -23.45 -14.26
N VAL A 317 -30.06 -24.53 -13.84
CA VAL A 317 -30.73 -24.67 -12.54
C VAL A 317 -29.85 -24.12 -11.42
N PHE A 318 -30.26 -23.01 -10.80
CA PHE A 318 -29.56 -22.45 -9.64
C PHE A 318 -29.49 -23.51 -8.53
N PRO A 319 -28.41 -23.54 -7.73
CA PRO A 319 -28.28 -24.55 -6.71
C PRO A 319 -29.28 -24.24 -5.59
N PRO A 320 -29.52 -25.18 -4.65
CA PRO A 320 -30.29 -24.87 -3.45
C PRO A 320 -29.71 -23.65 -2.72
N ILE A 321 -30.57 -22.84 -2.10
CA ILE A 321 -30.12 -21.64 -1.36
C ILE A 321 -29.08 -21.97 -0.29
N GLU A 322 -29.14 -23.18 0.26
CA GLU A 322 -28.18 -23.70 1.23
C GLU A 322 -26.76 -23.76 0.67
N ALA A 323 -26.59 -24.02 -0.64
CA ALA A 323 -25.28 -23.94 -1.31
C ALA A 323 -24.96 -22.53 -1.81
N SER A 324 -25.94 -21.80 -2.36
CA SER A 324 -25.74 -20.41 -2.83
C SER A 324 -25.24 -19.50 -1.73
N ILE A 325 -25.79 -19.61 -0.51
CA ILE A 325 -25.47 -18.68 0.59
C ILE A 325 -24.00 -18.77 1.02
N TYR A 326 -23.43 -19.97 1.09
CA TYR A 326 -22.01 -20.13 1.45
C TYR A 326 -21.10 -19.56 0.36
N GLN A 327 -21.48 -19.72 -0.90
CA GLN A 327 -20.69 -19.16 -2.00
C GLN A 327 -20.76 -17.63 -2.00
N ILE A 328 -21.96 -17.07 -1.79
CA ILE A 328 -22.14 -15.62 -1.60
C ILE A 328 -21.24 -15.15 -0.46
N MET A 329 -21.27 -15.77 0.72
CA MET A 329 -20.42 -15.38 1.87
C MET A 329 -18.93 -15.35 1.53
N LYS A 330 -18.42 -16.36 0.82
CA LYS A 330 -17.01 -16.40 0.40
C LYS A 330 -16.68 -15.26 -0.56
N GLU A 331 -17.55 -15.03 -1.54
CA GLU A 331 -17.36 -14.04 -2.59
C GLU A 331 -17.59 -12.59 -2.15
N VAL A 332 -18.33 -12.35 -1.05
CA VAL A 332 -18.43 -11.01 -0.44
C VAL A 332 -17.06 -10.45 -0.09
N SER A 333 -16.11 -11.29 0.35
CA SER A 333 -14.73 -10.83 0.63
C SER A 333 -14.00 -10.31 -0.61
N LEU A 334 -14.25 -10.93 -1.77
CA LEU A 334 -13.66 -10.54 -3.04
C LEU A 334 -14.33 -9.27 -3.56
N LEU A 335 -15.66 -9.22 -3.47
CA LEU A 335 -16.47 -8.07 -3.79
C LEU A 335 -16.10 -6.86 -2.92
N TYR A 336 -15.80 -7.06 -1.64
CA TYR A 336 -15.39 -5.99 -0.74
C TYR A 336 -14.11 -5.28 -1.20
N CYS A 337 -13.13 -6.04 -1.74
CA CYS A 337 -11.89 -5.47 -2.26
C CYS A 337 -12.10 -4.64 -3.54
N ILE A 338 -12.94 -5.16 -4.45
CA ILE A 338 -13.23 -4.55 -5.76
C ILE A 338 -14.75 -4.65 -6.02
N PRO A 339 -15.55 -3.74 -5.44
CA PRO A 339 -17.01 -3.79 -5.60
C PRO A 339 -17.45 -3.50 -7.03
N GLN A 340 -16.66 -2.70 -7.75
CA GLN A 340 -16.88 -2.30 -9.12
C GLN A 340 -15.62 -2.66 -9.92
N ASN A 341 -15.71 -3.74 -10.70
CA ASN A 341 -14.62 -4.15 -11.59
C ASN A 341 -14.91 -3.68 -13.03
N ILE A 342 -13.85 -3.60 -13.86
CA ILE A 342 -13.98 -3.08 -15.24
C ILE A 342 -14.80 -4.00 -16.16
N PHE A 343 -14.98 -5.28 -15.81
CA PHE A 343 -15.76 -6.27 -16.57
C PHE A 343 -17.13 -6.57 -15.92
N GLN A 344 -17.68 -5.63 -15.15
CA GLN A 344 -18.93 -5.78 -14.39
C GLN A 344 -20.10 -6.24 -15.27
N GLU A 345 -20.16 -5.81 -16.54
CA GLU A 345 -21.23 -6.19 -17.46
C GLU A 345 -21.28 -7.70 -17.71
N HIS A 346 -20.13 -8.37 -17.85
CA HIS A 346 -20.07 -9.82 -18.02
C HIS A 346 -20.52 -10.57 -16.76
N PHE A 347 -20.25 -10.01 -15.58
CA PHE A 347 -20.70 -10.56 -14.32
C PHE A 347 -22.23 -10.43 -14.18
N ILE A 348 -22.77 -9.23 -14.40
CA ILE A 348 -24.20 -8.96 -14.32
C ILE A 348 -24.99 -9.79 -15.35
N SER A 349 -24.46 -9.97 -16.56
CA SER A 349 -25.11 -10.77 -17.59
C SER A 349 -25.00 -12.29 -17.34
N GLY A 350 -24.26 -12.72 -16.32
CA GLY A 350 -23.99 -14.13 -16.02
C GLY A 350 -23.03 -14.82 -16.99
N ARG A 351 -22.35 -14.07 -17.88
CA ARG A 351 -21.34 -14.61 -18.81
C ARG A 351 -20.08 -15.01 -18.06
N LEU A 352 -19.68 -14.25 -17.05
CA LEU A 352 -18.56 -14.57 -16.18
C LEU A 352 -19.02 -14.52 -14.72
N SER A 353 -18.34 -15.26 -13.86
CA SER A 353 -18.46 -15.19 -12.41
C SER A 353 -17.73 -13.96 -11.86
N LEU A 354 -18.00 -13.64 -10.59
CA LEU A 354 -17.28 -12.58 -9.90
C LEU A 354 -15.76 -12.86 -9.85
N GLN A 355 -15.39 -14.12 -9.58
CA GLN A 355 -13.99 -14.52 -9.52
C GLN A 355 -13.29 -14.34 -10.88
N GLU A 356 -13.91 -14.76 -11.98
CA GLU A 356 -13.37 -14.62 -13.33
C GLU A 356 -13.20 -13.14 -13.73
N THR A 357 -14.21 -12.30 -13.44
CA THR A 357 -14.15 -10.87 -13.78
C THR A 357 -13.13 -10.09 -12.96
N ILE A 358 -13.00 -10.38 -11.66
CA ILE A 358 -11.98 -9.76 -10.80
C ILE A 358 -10.57 -10.27 -11.12
N TYR A 359 -10.43 -11.55 -11.48
CA TYR A 359 -9.18 -12.07 -12.03
C TYR A 359 -8.81 -11.32 -13.32
N ALA A 360 -9.72 -11.23 -14.28
CA ALA A 360 -9.49 -10.49 -15.52
C ALA A 360 -9.15 -9.02 -15.28
N HIS A 361 -9.80 -8.36 -14.31
CA HIS A 361 -9.48 -6.99 -13.91
C HIS A 361 -8.03 -6.86 -13.43
N CYS A 362 -7.57 -7.75 -12.54
CA CYS A 362 -6.20 -7.77 -12.07
C CYS A 362 -5.19 -8.01 -13.21
N VAL A 363 -5.49 -8.97 -14.09
CA VAL A 363 -4.61 -9.30 -15.22
C VAL A 363 -4.60 -8.19 -16.27
N CYS A 364 -5.73 -7.50 -16.52
CA CYS A 364 -5.77 -6.34 -17.40
C CYS A 364 -4.82 -5.23 -16.93
N HIS A 365 -4.76 -4.97 -15.62
CA HIS A 365 -3.78 -4.05 -15.06
C HIS A 365 -2.34 -4.55 -15.22
N PHE A 366 -2.09 -5.84 -14.98
CA PHE A 366 -0.79 -6.45 -15.22
C PHE A 366 -0.34 -6.30 -16.69
N VAL A 367 -1.18 -6.69 -17.65
CA VAL A 367 -0.92 -6.57 -19.10
C VAL A 367 -0.64 -5.11 -19.48
N SER A 368 -1.43 -4.17 -18.95
CA SER A 368 -1.25 -2.73 -19.23
C SER A 368 0.12 -2.19 -18.82
N HIS A 369 0.76 -2.78 -17.80
CA HIS A 369 2.09 -2.39 -17.37
C HIS A 369 3.22 -3.15 -18.09
N PHE A 370 3.00 -4.41 -18.46
CA PHE A 370 4.09 -5.30 -18.87
C PHE A 370 4.08 -5.73 -20.31
N LEU A 371 3.00 -5.50 -21.05
CA LEU A 371 2.94 -5.80 -22.49
C LEU A 371 3.99 -4.96 -23.24
N ASN A 372 5.14 -5.60 -23.45
CA ASN A 372 6.37 -4.96 -23.92
C ASN A 372 6.25 -4.55 -25.40
N ARG A 373 6.82 -3.38 -25.73
CA ARG A 373 6.72 -2.71 -27.05
C ARG A 373 8.06 -2.41 -27.71
N LEU A 374 9.18 -2.69 -27.05
CA LEU A 374 10.48 -2.60 -27.68
C LEU A 374 10.75 -3.94 -28.36
N GLY A 375 10.31 -4.07 -29.61
CA GLY A 375 10.61 -5.23 -30.45
C GLY A 375 12.10 -5.51 -30.58
N SER A 376 12.47 -6.63 -31.19
CA SER A 376 13.87 -7.00 -31.44
C SER A 376 14.61 -5.93 -32.25
N GLU A 377 13.88 -5.14 -33.03
CA GLU A 377 14.36 -4.01 -33.82
C GLU A 377 14.90 -2.87 -32.96
N TYR A 378 14.28 -2.56 -31.81
CA TYR A 378 14.81 -1.56 -30.89
C TYR A 378 16.13 -2.04 -30.26
N GLY A 379 16.21 -3.33 -29.91
CA GLY A 379 17.44 -3.93 -29.41
C GLY A 379 18.58 -3.86 -30.44
N ALA A 380 18.28 -4.17 -31.70
CA ALA A 380 19.23 -4.04 -32.81
C ALA A 380 19.64 -2.57 -33.08
N LEU A 381 18.70 -1.63 -33.02
CA LEU A 381 19.01 -0.21 -33.16
C LEU A 381 19.89 0.29 -32.00
N SER A 382 19.58 -0.14 -30.78
CA SER A 382 20.36 0.20 -29.59
C SER A 382 21.78 -0.35 -29.62
N SER A 383 22.01 -1.51 -30.24
CA SER A 383 23.35 -2.10 -30.37
C SER A 383 24.18 -1.46 -31.49
N LEU A 384 23.54 -0.85 -32.49
CA LEU A 384 24.20 -0.13 -33.58
C LEU A 384 24.59 1.31 -33.21
N LEU A 385 23.90 1.92 -32.24
CA LEU A 385 24.13 3.30 -31.84
C LEU A 385 25.18 3.41 -30.74
N ASP A 386 26.08 4.38 -30.87
CA ASP A 386 27.07 4.72 -29.84
C ASP A 386 26.39 5.36 -28.61
N ALA A 387 26.37 4.63 -27.50
CA ALA A 387 25.80 5.06 -26.23
C ALA A 387 26.57 6.23 -25.57
N SER A 388 27.82 6.48 -25.97
CA SER A 388 28.61 7.61 -25.48
C SER A 388 28.28 8.92 -26.22
N ASN A 389 27.55 8.85 -27.34
CA ASN A 389 27.09 10.01 -28.09
C ASN A 389 25.74 10.51 -27.55
N SER A 390 25.75 11.71 -26.95
CA SER A 390 24.56 12.35 -26.37
C SER A 390 23.36 12.48 -27.31
N VAL A 391 23.58 12.74 -28.61
CA VAL A 391 22.49 12.87 -29.60
C VAL A 391 21.84 11.53 -29.88
N HIS A 392 22.64 10.46 -29.95
CA HIS A 392 22.14 9.10 -30.15
C HIS A 392 21.33 8.62 -28.94
N ALA A 393 21.86 8.83 -27.74
CA ALA A 393 21.19 8.44 -26.49
C ALA A 393 19.85 9.18 -26.29
N GLU A 394 19.81 10.49 -26.56
CA GLU A 394 18.58 11.29 -26.47
C GLU A 394 17.53 10.82 -27.49
N THR A 395 17.96 10.59 -28.74
CA THR A 395 17.08 10.13 -29.81
C THR A 395 16.49 8.75 -29.50
N LEU A 396 17.33 7.82 -29.03
CA LEU A 396 16.92 6.47 -28.65
C LEU A 396 15.92 6.49 -27.48
N THR A 397 16.15 7.36 -26.49
CA THR A 397 15.23 7.57 -25.36
C THR A 397 13.87 8.14 -25.82
N LYS A 398 13.88 9.11 -26.74
CA LYS A 398 12.65 9.65 -27.34
C LYS A 398 11.88 8.60 -28.15
N ILE A 399 12.58 7.77 -28.94
CA ILE A 399 11.98 6.67 -29.70
C ILE A 399 11.36 5.63 -28.76
N LYS A 400 12.10 5.21 -27.73
CA LYS A 400 11.60 4.30 -26.68
C LYS A 400 10.29 4.83 -26.09
N ARG A 401 10.26 6.12 -25.72
CA ARG A 401 9.06 6.75 -25.15
C ARG A 401 7.87 6.76 -26.12
N ARG A 402 8.09 7.01 -27.42
CA ARG A 402 7.01 6.99 -28.44
C ARG A 402 6.48 5.59 -28.72
N LEU A 403 7.36 4.59 -28.90
CA LEU A 403 6.95 3.20 -29.13
C LEU A 403 6.12 2.65 -27.95
N ARG A 404 6.47 3.06 -26.73
CA ARG A 404 5.69 2.76 -25.54
C ARG A 404 4.30 3.43 -25.51
N GLN A 405 4.04 4.48 -26.30
CA GLN A 405 2.79 5.25 -26.25
C GLN A 405 1.76 4.81 -27.31
N GLU A 406 2.17 4.36 -28.49
CA GLU A 406 1.28 4.37 -29.67
C GLU A 406 0.57 3.04 -30.02
N THR A 407 0.97 1.87 -29.49
CA THR A 407 0.42 0.57 -29.97
C THR A 407 -0.71 -0.07 -29.14
N PHE A 408 -0.60 -0.14 -27.80
CA PHE A 408 -1.60 -0.80 -26.93
C PHE A 408 -2.11 0.16 -25.85
N THR A 409 -3.19 0.89 -26.09
CA THR A 409 -3.77 1.73 -25.03
C THR A 409 -4.44 0.85 -23.94
N SER A 410 -4.63 1.39 -22.73
CA SER A 410 -5.37 0.68 -21.68
C SER A 410 -6.78 0.31 -22.15
N ASP A 411 -7.40 1.18 -22.95
CA ASP A 411 -8.73 0.96 -23.52
C ASP A 411 -8.71 -0.17 -24.56
N TYR A 412 -7.69 -0.22 -25.43
CA TYR A 412 -7.56 -1.29 -26.41
C TYR A 412 -7.30 -2.66 -25.76
N ILE A 413 -6.48 -2.71 -24.70
CA ILE A 413 -6.27 -3.95 -23.91
C ILE A 413 -7.58 -4.38 -23.26
N PHE A 414 -8.33 -3.43 -22.70
CA PHE A 414 -9.64 -3.69 -22.10
C PHE A 414 -10.62 -4.26 -23.14
N GLU A 415 -10.76 -3.61 -24.31
CA GLU A 415 -11.64 -4.06 -25.40
C GLU A 415 -11.32 -5.49 -25.83
N ILE A 416 -10.03 -5.82 -26.01
CA ILE A 416 -9.60 -7.19 -26.37
C ILE A 416 -10.05 -8.20 -25.32
N ILE A 417 -9.82 -7.93 -24.03
CA ILE A 417 -10.19 -8.87 -22.96
C ILE A 417 -11.72 -8.99 -22.85
N ASN A 418 -12.44 -7.87 -23.03
CA ASN A 418 -13.90 -7.79 -22.99
C ASN A 418 -14.55 -8.63 -24.11
N ASP A 419 -13.93 -8.69 -25.28
CA ASP A 419 -14.44 -9.46 -26.42
C ASP A 419 -14.22 -10.98 -26.28
N HIS A 420 -13.37 -11.43 -25.35
CA HIS A 420 -12.94 -12.84 -25.22
C HIS A 420 -13.25 -13.49 -23.84
N PRO A 421 -14.51 -13.47 -23.34
CA PRO A 421 -14.85 -14.02 -22.02
C PRO A 421 -14.62 -15.53 -21.89
N GLU A 422 -14.77 -16.30 -22.97
CA GLU A 422 -14.56 -17.75 -22.96
C GLU A 422 -13.09 -18.14 -22.72
N LEU A 423 -12.15 -17.33 -23.26
CA LEU A 423 -10.72 -17.48 -22.98
C LEU A 423 -10.42 -17.10 -21.53
N VAL A 424 -10.99 -15.99 -21.02
CA VAL A 424 -10.84 -15.56 -19.62
C VAL A 424 -11.23 -16.67 -18.66
N ARG A 425 -12.36 -17.35 -18.91
CA ARG A 425 -12.79 -18.51 -18.13
C ARG A 425 -11.70 -19.58 -18.10
N SER A 426 -11.23 -20.02 -19.26
CA SER A 426 -10.23 -21.10 -19.37
C SER A 426 -8.90 -20.75 -18.68
N LEU A 427 -8.46 -19.49 -18.80
CA LEU A 427 -7.27 -18.97 -18.15
C LEU A 427 -7.43 -18.86 -16.62
N TYR A 428 -8.62 -18.47 -16.16
CA TYR A 428 -8.95 -18.49 -14.74
C TYR A 428 -8.96 -19.91 -14.16
N LEU A 429 -9.44 -20.92 -14.91
CA LEU A 429 -9.42 -22.31 -14.45
C LEU A 429 -8.00 -22.78 -14.12
N SER A 430 -7.03 -22.45 -14.98
CA SER A 430 -5.60 -22.73 -14.75
C SER A 430 -5.08 -22.02 -13.49
N PHE A 431 -5.37 -20.72 -13.34
CA PHE A 431 -4.99 -19.95 -12.16
C PHE A 431 -5.56 -20.54 -10.85
N ALA A 432 -6.87 -20.86 -10.85
CA ALA A 432 -7.56 -21.40 -9.70
C ALA A 432 -7.03 -22.78 -9.31
N ASN A 433 -6.76 -23.65 -10.28
CA ASN A 433 -6.19 -24.97 -10.03
C ASN A 433 -4.83 -24.90 -9.29
N GLN A 434 -4.04 -23.85 -9.57
CA GLN A 434 -2.72 -23.66 -8.95
C GLN A 434 -2.77 -22.99 -7.56
N HIS A 435 -3.74 -22.11 -7.32
CA HIS A 435 -3.74 -21.25 -6.11
C HIS A 435 -4.90 -21.48 -5.14
N TYR A 436 -5.87 -22.33 -5.49
CA TYR A 436 -6.97 -22.67 -4.60
C TYR A 436 -6.58 -23.79 -3.62
N VAL A 437 -6.74 -23.55 -2.32
CA VAL A 437 -6.43 -24.57 -1.29
C VAL A 437 -7.62 -25.51 -1.09
N GLN A 438 -7.38 -26.82 -1.21
CA GLN A 438 -8.33 -27.87 -0.82
C GLN A 438 -8.13 -28.20 0.66
N THR A 439 -8.80 -27.49 1.56
CA THR A 439 -8.43 -27.52 2.99
C THR A 439 -8.99 -28.71 3.80
N ARG A 440 -9.75 -29.68 3.26
CA ARG A 440 -10.29 -30.82 4.03
C ARG A 440 -10.43 -32.11 3.20
N GLY A 441 -10.11 -33.26 3.81
CA GLY A 441 -9.95 -34.58 3.16
C GLY A 441 -11.20 -35.22 2.56
N GLU A 442 -11.01 -36.38 1.93
CA GLU A 442 -11.91 -37.14 1.02
C GLU A 442 -13.31 -37.53 1.56
N HIS A 443 -13.74 -37.08 2.74
CA HIS A 443 -14.96 -37.56 3.41
C HIS A 443 -15.97 -36.48 3.84
N ASP A 444 -15.83 -35.22 3.41
CA ASP A 444 -16.94 -34.26 3.50
C ASP A 444 -17.73 -34.28 2.19
N ASP A 445 -19.02 -34.63 2.24
CA ASP A 445 -20.01 -34.46 1.15
C ASP A 445 -20.29 -32.95 0.89
N PHE A 446 -19.24 -32.14 0.80
CA PHE A 446 -19.32 -30.75 0.40
C PHE A 446 -19.52 -30.73 -1.11
N ILE A 447 -20.69 -30.27 -1.53
CA ILE A 447 -20.96 -29.94 -2.93
C ILE A 447 -19.82 -29.02 -3.38
N PRO A 448 -19.00 -29.41 -4.37
CA PRO A 448 -18.00 -28.51 -4.92
C PRO A 448 -18.70 -27.19 -5.27
N THR A 449 -18.12 -26.03 -4.91
CA THR A 449 -18.78 -24.73 -5.14
C THR A 449 -19.28 -24.64 -6.57
N LEU A 450 -20.39 -23.96 -6.92
CA LEU A 450 -20.83 -23.92 -8.33
C LEU A 450 -19.72 -23.46 -9.30
N SER A 451 -18.87 -22.53 -8.84
CA SER A 451 -17.66 -22.09 -9.53
C SER A 451 -16.65 -23.24 -9.69
N TYR A 452 -16.50 -24.09 -8.67
CA TYR A 452 -15.68 -25.31 -8.69
C TYR A 452 -16.34 -26.50 -9.40
N GLN A 453 -17.66 -26.65 -9.41
CA GLN A 453 -18.39 -27.59 -10.26
C GLN A 453 -18.20 -27.20 -11.72
N ARG A 454 -18.22 -25.90 -12.05
CA ARG A 454 -17.77 -25.42 -13.37
C ARG A 454 -16.29 -25.71 -13.61
N LEU A 455 -15.41 -25.58 -12.61
CA LEU A 455 -14.00 -26.01 -12.70
C LEU A 455 -13.82 -27.53 -12.91
N GLN A 456 -14.70 -28.39 -12.37
CA GLN A 456 -14.63 -29.84 -12.58
C GLN A 456 -15.30 -30.29 -13.88
N VAL A 457 -16.25 -29.51 -14.41
CA VAL A 457 -16.86 -29.77 -15.73
C VAL A 457 -15.91 -29.34 -16.87
N GLY A 458 -15.09 -28.31 -16.65
CA GLY A 458 -14.04 -27.89 -17.58
C GLY A 458 -12.73 -28.64 -17.37
N ARG A 459 -12.20 -29.29 -18.41
CA ARG A 459 -10.84 -29.83 -18.38
C ARG A 459 -9.85 -28.69 -18.16
N VAL A 460 -9.01 -28.77 -17.12
CA VAL A 460 -7.89 -27.83 -16.92
C VAL A 460 -6.87 -28.08 -18.03
N LEU A 461 -6.67 -27.07 -18.87
CA LEU A 461 -5.73 -27.09 -19.98
C LEU A 461 -4.30 -26.80 -19.49
N THR A 462 -3.31 -27.40 -20.13
CA THR A 462 -1.90 -27.04 -19.92
C THR A 462 -1.57 -25.69 -20.57
N ASP A 463 -0.42 -25.10 -20.23
CA ASP A 463 0.03 -23.84 -20.86
C ASP A 463 0.08 -23.95 -22.40
N ASP A 464 0.64 -25.05 -22.94
CA ASP A 464 0.70 -25.29 -24.40
C ASP A 464 -0.70 -25.40 -25.05
N GLU A 465 -1.64 -26.02 -24.33
CA GLU A 465 -3.03 -26.14 -24.80
C GLU A 465 -3.78 -24.81 -24.74
N LEU A 466 -3.49 -23.98 -23.73
CA LEU A 466 -4.02 -22.62 -23.62
C LEU A 466 -3.45 -21.71 -24.73
N GLU A 467 -2.16 -21.83 -25.05
CA GLU A 467 -1.56 -21.11 -26.17
C GLU A 467 -2.24 -21.47 -27.49
N ALA A 468 -2.42 -22.76 -27.77
CA ALA A 468 -3.13 -23.22 -28.96
C ALA A 468 -4.60 -22.76 -29.00
N LEU A 469 -5.29 -22.77 -27.86
CA LEU A 469 -6.66 -22.26 -27.75
C LEU A 469 -6.72 -20.76 -28.05
N ILE A 470 -5.77 -19.96 -27.55
CA ILE A 470 -5.70 -18.53 -27.83
C ILE A 470 -5.47 -18.30 -29.32
N SER A 471 -4.45 -18.93 -29.92
CA SER A 471 -4.10 -18.72 -31.33
C SER A 471 -5.24 -19.09 -32.29
N THR A 472 -6.12 -20.03 -31.90
CA THR A 472 -7.27 -20.44 -32.71
C THR A 472 -8.54 -19.62 -32.46
N SER A 473 -8.63 -18.91 -31.33
CA SER A 473 -9.84 -18.16 -30.93
C SER A 473 -9.79 -16.67 -31.27
N VAL A 474 -8.60 -16.09 -31.39
CA VAL A 474 -8.39 -14.65 -31.61
C VAL A 474 -8.30 -14.28 -33.10
N GLY A 475 -8.68 -13.05 -33.44
CA GLY A 475 -8.75 -12.61 -34.85
C GLY A 475 -7.46 -12.00 -35.41
N ASN A 476 -6.48 -11.69 -34.56
CA ASN A 476 -5.21 -11.08 -34.97
C ASN A 476 -4.12 -11.26 -33.90
N GLU A 477 -2.87 -10.97 -34.29
CA GLU A 477 -1.67 -11.10 -33.45
C GLU A 477 -1.69 -10.19 -32.21
N HIS A 478 -2.36 -9.02 -32.28
CA HIS A 478 -2.48 -8.12 -31.13
C HIS A 478 -3.34 -8.74 -30.03
N GLN A 479 -4.49 -9.31 -30.41
CA GLN A 479 -5.37 -10.04 -29.50
C GLN A 479 -4.66 -11.24 -28.90
N GLU A 480 -3.95 -12.02 -29.74
CA GLU A 480 -3.15 -13.15 -29.31
C GLU A 480 -2.13 -12.76 -28.22
N LYS A 481 -1.34 -11.72 -28.47
CA LYS A 481 -0.34 -11.21 -27.51
C LYS A 481 -0.95 -10.81 -26.18
N VAL A 482 -2.07 -10.07 -26.19
CA VAL A 482 -2.76 -9.65 -24.95
C VAL A 482 -3.21 -10.88 -24.14
N MET A 483 -3.81 -11.87 -24.80
CA MET A 483 -4.31 -13.06 -24.12
C MET A 483 -3.18 -13.98 -23.63
N GLN A 484 -2.05 -14.08 -24.35
CA GLN A 484 -0.86 -14.83 -23.90
C GLN A 484 -0.25 -14.26 -22.61
N TYR A 485 -0.44 -12.96 -22.31
CA TYR A 485 0.02 -12.39 -21.05
C TYR A 485 -0.76 -12.90 -19.82
N PHE A 486 -1.95 -13.49 -19.99
CA PHE A 486 -2.63 -14.20 -18.89
C PHE A 486 -1.87 -15.46 -18.48
N ILE A 487 -1.35 -16.22 -19.45
CA ILE A 487 -0.49 -17.39 -19.18
C ILE A 487 0.79 -16.92 -18.49
N THR A 488 1.38 -15.83 -18.98
CA THR A 488 2.55 -15.20 -18.34
C THR A 488 2.25 -14.80 -16.90
N PHE A 489 1.09 -14.23 -16.61
CA PHE A 489 0.67 -13.90 -15.25
C PHE A 489 0.59 -15.15 -14.38
N ASN A 490 -0.22 -16.15 -14.78
CA ASN A 490 -0.46 -17.38 -14.02
C ASN A 490 0.85 -18.10 -13.66
N ARG A 491 1.72 -18.29 -14.66
CA ARG A 491 3.01 -18.97 -14.50
C ARG A 491 3.96 -18.29 -13.50
N ASN A 492 3.80 -16.98 -13.30
CA ASN A 492 4.71 -16.19 -12.47
C ASN A 492 4.13 -15.82 -11.11
N VAL A 493 2.85 -16.04 -10.83
CA VAL A 493 2.31 -15.87 -9.46
C VAL A 493 2.80 -17.00 -8.56
N LEU A 494 3.46 -16.66 -7.46
CA LEU A 494 3.99 -17.59 -6.47
C LEU A 494 3.09 -17.72 -5.24
N LYS A 495 2.50 -16.60 -4.79
CA LYS A 495 1.54 -16.52 -3.68
C LYS A 495 0.47 -15.51 -4.01
N THR A 496 -0.74 -15.74 -3.51
CA THR A 496 -1.84 -14.77 -3.62
C THR A 496 -2.81 -14.91 -2.46
N ASN A 497 -3.39 -13.80 -2.01
CA ASN A 497 -4.46 -13.78 -1.02
C ASN A 497 -5.86 -13.87 -1.68
N PHE A 498 -5.96 -14.06 -3.00
CA PHE A 498 -7.21 -13.99 -3.77
C PHE A 498 -8.39 -14.77 -3.14
N TYR A 499 -8.12 -15.93 -2.57
CA TYR A 499 -9.11 -16.82 -1.95
C TYR A 499 -9.32 -16.61 -0.44
N THR A 500 -8.52 -15.76 0.19
CA THR A 500 -8.59 -15.49 1.65
C THR A 500 -9.83 -14.66 1.99
N PRO A 501 -10.64 -15.02 3.00
CA PRO A 501 -11.90 -14.33 3.29
C PRO A 501 -11.76 -13.00 4.06
N THR A 502 -10.60 -12.75 4.68
CA THR A 502 -10.36 -11.57 5.55
C THR A 502 -9.59 -10.44 4.87
N LYS A 503 -9.26 -10.60 3.59
CA LYS A 503 -8.48 -9.65 2.79
C LYS A 503 -9.17 -8.29 2.61
N VAL A 504 -8.38 -7.24 2.43
CA VAL A 504 -8.86 -5.86 2.19
C VAL A 504 -8.46 -5.27 0.84
N ALA A 505 -7.46 -5.87 0.19
CA ALA A 505 -7.11 -5.68 -1.21
C ALA A 505 -6.52 -7.00 -1.75
N LEU A 506 -6.33 -7.09 -3.07
CA LEU A 506 -5.77 -8.27 -3.72
C LEU A 506 -4.26 -8.12 -3.83
N SER A 507 -3.50 -9.14 -3.43
CA SER A 507 -2.05 -9.14 -3.50
C SER A 507 -1.52 -10.40 -4.20
N PHE A 508 -0.46 -10.20 -4.97
CA PHE A 508 0.22 -11.24 -5.74
C PHE A 508 1.73 -11.10 -5.56
N ARG A 509 2.38 -12.15 -5.04
CA ARG A 509 3.85 -12.29 -5.04
C ARG A 509 4.27 -12.93 -6.35
N LEU A 510 4.96 -12.19 -7.22
CA LEU A 510 5.32 -12.62 -8.58
C LEU A 510 6.83 -12.88 -8.77
N HIS A 511 7.18 -13.93 -9.49
CA HIS A 511 8.54 -14.09 -10.02
C HIS A 511 8.72 -13.20 -11.26
N PRO A 512 9.55 -12.15 -11.24
CA PRO A 512 9.59 -11.13 -12.30
C PRO A 512 10.45 -11.54 -13.52
N ARG A 513 10.54 -12.84 -13.84
CA ARG A 513 11.42 -13.35 -14.93
C ARG A 513 10.91 -13.01 -16.33
N PHE A 514 9.66 -12.57 -16.43
CA PHE A 514 9.04 -12.13 -17.69
C PHE A 514 9.46 -10.72 -18.09
N LEU A 515 10.15 -9.97 -17.21
CA LEU A 515 10.64 -8.64 -17.53
C LEU A 515 11.77 -8.70 -18.57
N PRO A 516 11.72 -7.89 -19.64
CA PRO A 516 12.73 -7.89 -20.69
C PRO A 516 14.06 -7.28 -20.20
N THR A 517 15.16 -8.01 -20.37
CA THR A 517 16.51 -7.59 -19.94
C THR A 517 17.02 -6.32 -20.65
N VAL A 518 16.55 -6.06 -21.88
CA VAL A 518 16.89 -4.82 -22.62
C VAL A 518 16.33 -3.57 -21.93
N GLU A 519 15.21 -3.68 -21.23
CA GLU A 519 14.62 -2.55 -20.48
C GLU A 519 15.03 -2.56 -19.02
N TYR A 520 15.09 -3.74 -18.41
CA TYR A 520 15.34 -3.97 -17.00
C TYR A 520 16.60 -4.84 -16.86
N PRO A 521 17.81 -4.28 -17.09
CA PRO A 521 19.06 -5.05 -17.18
C PRO A 521 19.45 -5.70 -15.86
N GLN A 522 19.05 -5.12 -14.74
CA GLN A 522 19.21 -5.73 -13.42
C GLN A 522 17.94 -6.53 -13.09
N PRO A 523 18.02 -7.87 -12.95
CA PRO A 523 16.86 -8.68 -12.64
C PRO A 523 16.41 -8.43 -11.20
N LEU A 524 15.09 -8.36 -11.02
CA LEU A 524 14.47 -8.30 -9.70
C LEU A 524 14.45 -9.71 -9.06
N PHE A 525 14.64 -9.77 -7.74
CA PHE A 525 14.43 -10.98 -6.95
C PHE A 525 12.94 -11.22 -6.70
N GLY A 526 12.21 -10.14 -6.44
CA GLY A 526 10.80 -10.24 -6.13
C GLY A 526 10.00 -9.00 -6.47
N MET A 527 8.72 -9.25 -6.77
CA MET A 527 7.72 -8.25 -7.04
C MET A 527 6.43 -8.63 -6.29
N PHE A 528 5.81 -7.64 -5.66
CA PHE A 528 4.46 -7.71 -5.16
C PHE A 528 3.60 -6.75 -5.97
N LEU A 529 2.48 -7.22 -6.48
CA LEU A 529 1.43 -6.41 -7.09
C LEU A 529 0.25 -6.38 -6.12
N VAL A 530 -0.21 -5.19 -5.75
CA VAL A 530 -1.36 -5.00 -4.87
C VAL A 530 -2.41 -4.13 -5.55
N ILE A 531 -3.65 -4.59 -5.61
CA ILE A 531 -4.76 -3.93 -6.29
C ILE A 531 -5.93 -3.82 -5.32
N GLY A 532 -6.37 -2.59 -5.07
CA GLY A 532 -7.59 -2.28 -4.35
C GLY A 532 -8.45 -1.30 -5.15
N SER A 533 -9.68 -1.07 -4.70
CA SER A 533 -10.59 -0.13 -5.37
C SER A 533 -10.02 1.31 -5.47
N GLU A 534 -9.21 1.73 -4.50
CA GLU A 534 -8.68 3.09 -4.42
C GLU A 534 -7.29 3.25 -5.03
N PHE A 535 -6.58 2.16 -5.32
CA PHE A 535 -5.18 2.23 -5.73
C PHE A 535 -4.69 0.97 -6.44
N ARG A 536 -3.59 1.13 -7.18
CA ARG A 536 -2.73 0.03 -7.60
C ARG A 536 -1.32 0.29 -7.12
N GLY A 537 -0.60 -0.74 -6.68
CA GLY A 537 0.72 -0.57 -6.11
C GLY A 537 1.66 -1.73 -6.40
N PHE A 538 2.95 -1.42 -6.35
CA PHE A 538 4.03 -2.36 -6.57
C PHE A 538 5.04 -2.30 -5.41
N HIS A 539 5.51 -3.45 -4.93
CA HIS A 539 6.73 -3.55 -4.13
C HIS A 539 7.79 -4.33 -4.92
N LEU A 540 8.91 -3.70 -5.23
CA LEU A 540 10.01 -4.34 -5.98
C LEU A 540 11.21 -4.52 -5.07
N ARG A 541 11.85 -5.68 -5.14
CA ARG A 541 13.10 -5.96 -4.41
C ARG A 541 14.11 -6.64 -5.31
N PHE A 542 15.36 -6.18 -5.24
CA PHE A 542 16.47 -6.72 -6.02
C PHE A 542 17.12 -7.92 -5.36
N ARG A 543 17.04 -8.07 -4.04
CA ARG A 543 17.61 -9.19 -3.29
C ARG A 543 16.59 -9.76 -2.31
N ASP A 544 16.94 -10.88 -1.69
CA ASP A 544 16.09 -11.51 -0.66
C ASP A 544 15.97 -10.59 0.56
N ILE A 545 17.11 -10.29 1.19
CA ILE A 545 17.22 -9.23 2.17
C ILE A 545 17.29 -7.91 1.42
N ALA A 546 16.22 -7.12 1.44
CA ALA A 546 16.16 -5.84 0.76
C ALA A 546 15.34 -4.81 1.53
N ARG A 547 15.75 -3.55 1.42
CA ARG A 547 15.17 -2.43 2.17
C ARG A 547 14.89 -1.22 1.28
N GLY A 548 13.75 -0.57 1.51
CA GLY A 548 13.48 0.75 0.95
C GLY A 548 12.07 1.29 1.20
N GLY A 549 11.92 2.56 0.85
CA GLY A 549 10.74 3.35 1.20
C GLY A 549 9.49 3.05 0.37
N ILE A 550 8.32 3.41 0.91
CA ILE A 550 7.03 3.35 0.21
C ILE A 550 6.56 4.76 -0.12
N ARG A 551 6.26 5.01 -1.39
CA ARG A 551 5.76 6.28 -1.91
C ARG A 551 4.28 6.19 -2.25
N ILE A 552 3.52 7.24 -1.95
CA ILE A 552 2.16 7.43 -2.50
C ILE A 552 2.19 8.52 -3.58
N VAL A 553 1.82 8.15 -4.80
CA VAL A 553 1.73 9.05 -5.95
C VAL A 553 0.30 9.59 -6.07
N LYS A 554 0.18 10.91 -5.90
CA LYS A 554 -1.06 11.66 -6.11
C LYS A 554 -1.06 12.31 -7.49
N SER A 555 -2.23 12.36 -8.13
CA SER A 555 -2.44 12.91 -9.46
C SER A 555 -3.40 14.10 -9.37
N ARG A 556 -2.96 15.27 -9.85
CA ARG A 556 -3.74 16.51 -9.79
C ARG A 556 -5.02 16.48 -10.63
N ASN A 557 -5.05 15.66 -11.69
CA ASN A 557 -6.16 15.51 -12.62
C ASN A 557 -6.06 14.16 -13.37
N ARG A 558 -7.07 13.86 -14.21
CA ARG A 558 -7.13 12.61 -14.97
C ARG A 558 -6.00 12.44 -15.99
N GLU A 559 -5.54 13.52 -16.63
CA GLU A 559 -4.39 13.41 -17.55
C GLU A 559 -3.10 13.04 -16.80
N ALA A 560 -2.85 13.68 -15.66
CA ALA A 560 -1.71 13.36 -14.81
C ALA A 560 -1.78 11.91 -14.30
N TYR A 561 -2.97 11.45 -13.91
CA TYR A 561 -3.18 10.05 -13.54
C TYR A 561 -2.85 9.08 -14.68
N ALA A 562 -3.32 9.34 -15.90
CA ALA A 562 -3.02 8.50 -17.06
C ALA A 562 -1.50 8.48 -17.38
N ILE A 563 -0.79 9.59 -17.17
CA ILE A 563 0.68 9.63 -17.29
C ILE A 563 1.33 8.77 -16.20
N ASN A 564 0.99 9.01 -14.94
CA ASN A 564 1.54 8.30 -13.80
C ASN A 564 1.26 6.79 -13.88
N ALA A 565 0.05 6.38 -14.26
CA ALA A 565 -0.32 4.98 -14.46
C ALA A 565 0.56 4.27 -15.49
N ARG A 566 1.06 4.96 -16.51
CA ARG A 566 1.96 4.37 -17.50
C ARG A 566 3.39 4.25 -17.00
N SER A 567 3.87 5.19 -16.19
CA SER A 567 5.27 5.25 -15.74
C SER A 567 5.52 4.70 -14.33
N VAL A 568 4.48 4.38 -13.55
CA VAL A 568 4.60 4.01 -12.13
C VAL A 568 5.53 2.82 -11.89
N PHE A 569 5.49 1.81 -12.77
CA PHE A 569 6.39 0.66 -12.65
C PHE A 569 7.84 1.04 -12.95
N ASP A 570 8.09 1.80 -14.01
CA ASP A 570 9.44 2.29 -14.36
C ASP A 570 10.00 3.16 -13.23
N GLU A 571 9.19 4.07 -12.66
CA GLU A 571 9.56 4.88 -11.52
C GLU A 571 9.96 4.01 -10.32
N ASN A 572 9.12 3.03 -9.97
CA ASN A 572 9.39 2.13 -8.86
C ASN A 572 10.66 1.32 -9.06
N TYR A 573 10.87 0.78 -10.27
CA TYR A 573 12.08 0.02 -10.61
C TYR A 573 13.34 0.89 -10.49
N ASN A 574 13.31 2.10 -11.05
CA ASN A 574 14.45 3.01 -11.01
C ASN A 574 14.77 3.48 -9.59
N LEU A 575 13.76 3.73 -8.76
CA LEU A 575 13.94 4.06 -7.34
C LEU A 575 14.53 2.88 -6.57
N ALA A 576 14.01 1.66 -6.76
CA ALA A 576 14.56 0.45 -6.14
C ALA A 576 16.00 0.16 -6.60
N ASN A 577 16.32 0.39 -7.88
CA ASN A 577 17.65 0.18 -8.44
C ASN A 577 18.65 1.22 -7.90
N THR A 578 18.20 2.47 -7.74
CA THR A 578 18.99 3.51 -7.07
C THR A 578 19.27 3.11 -5.62
N GLN A 579 18.27 2.54 -4.92
CA GLN A 579 18.43 2.03 -3.56
C GLN A 579 19.44 0.87 -3.50
N GLN A 580 19.44 -0.03 -4.49
CA GLN A 580 20.42 -1.13 -4.59
C GLN A 580 21.85 -0.59 -4.63
N ARG A 581 22.11 0.47 -5.41
CA ARG A 581 23.45 1.07 -5.50
C ARG A 581 23.87 1.80 -4.22
N LYS A 582 22.91 2.37 -3.49
CA LYS A 582 23.17 3.06 -2.22
C LYS A 582 23.53 2.09 -1.10
N ASN A 583 22.94 0.90 -1.10
CA ASN A 583 23.06 -0.04 0.01
C ASN A 583 24.34 -0.89 0.00
N LYS A 584 25.33 -0.58 -0.84
CA LYS A 584 26.58 -1.36 -0.98
C LYS A 584 27.36 -1.63 0.33
N ASP A 585 27.22 -0.79 1.35
CA ASP A 585 27.94 -0.93 2.64
C ASP A 585 27.13 -1.63 3.75
N ILE A 586 25.91 -2.07 3.44
CA ILE A 586 24.98 -2.63 4.40
C ILE A 586 24.44 -3.98 3.87
N PRO A 587 23.91 -4.87 4.74
CA PRO A 587 23.48 -6.20 4.33
C PRO A 587 22.28 -6.21 3.37
N GLU A 588 21.47 -5.15 3.31
CA GLU A 588 20.24 -5.16 2.54
C GLU A 588 20.41 -4.68 1.10
N GLY A 589 19.91 -5.45 0.13
CA GLY A 589 19.71 -4.95 -1.23
C GLY A 589 18.64 -3.83 -1.32
N GLY A 590 18.44 -3.29 -2.50
CA GLY A 590 17.46 -2.25 -2.79
C GLY A 590 16.05 -2.81 -2.93
N SER A 591 15.10 -2.19 -2.27
CA SER A 591 13.67 -2.34 -2.56
C SER A 591 12.95 -1.00 -2.62
N LYS A 592 11.72 -0.99 -3.14
CA LYS A 592 10.86 0.20 -3.14
C LYS A 592 9.39 -0.20 -3.30
N GLY A 593 8.52 0.52 -2.59
CA GLY A 593 7.07 0.47 -2.78
C GLY A 593 6.57 1.74 -3.45
N VAL A 594 5.64 1.62 -4.41
CA VAL A 594 4.92 2.75 -4.97
C VAL A 594 3.43 2.43 -5.04
N ILE A 595 2.60 3.32 -4.49
CA ILE A 595 1.14 3.25 -4.48
C ILE A 595 0.62 4.39 -5.35
N LEU A 596 -0.04 4.06 -6.47
CA LEU A 596 -0.72 5.03 -7.30
C LEU A 596 -2.21 5.08 -6.91
N LEU A 597 -2.65 6.22 -6.38
CA LEU A 597 -4.06 6.44 -6.08
C LEU A 597 -4.87 6.58 -7.36
N ASP A 598 -6.06 5.96 -7.37
CA ASP A 598 -7.01 6.09 -8.46
C ASP A 598 -7.46 7.54 -8.65
N ALA A 599 -7.76 7.92 -9.90
CA ALA A 599 -8.15 9.29 -10.25
C ALA A 599 -9.34 9.82 -9.43
N ASN A 600 -10.24 8.94 -8.97
CA ASN A 600 -11.41 9.33 -8.20
C ASN A 600 -11.22 9.22 -6.67
N HIS A 601 -10.03 8.81 -6.20
CA HIS A 601 -9.75 8.50 -4.78
C HIS A 601 -8.48 9.21 -4.26
N GLN A 602 -8.20 10.43 -4.74
CA GLN A 602 -7.00 11.20 -4.38
C GLN A 602 -6.94 11.62 -2.90
N ASP A 603 -8.09 11.58 -2.20
CA ASP A 603 -8.25 11.84 -0.76
C ASP A 603 -8.04 10.59 0.11
N LYS A 604 -7.93 9.39 -0.47
CA LYS A 604 -7.88 8.10 0.25
C LYS A 604 -6.48 7.56 0.51
N ALA A 605 -5.47 8.42 0.58
CA ALA A 605 -4.06 8.04 0.73
C ALA A 605 -3.80 7.09 1.93
N THR A 606 -4.33 7.43 3.11
CA THR A 606 -4.16 6.64 4.33
C THR A 606 -4.79 5.25 4.19
N GLY A 607 -6.05 5.17 3.73
CA GLY A 607 -6.74 3.89 3.54
C GLY A 607 -6.04 3.00 2.50
N ALA A 608 -5.56 3.58 1.40
CA ALA A 608 -4.80 2.87 0.38
C ALA A 608 -3.49 2.29 0.94
N PHE A 609 -2.73 3.06 1.71
CA PHE A 609 -1.53 2.58 2.39
C PHE A 609 -1.82 1.46 3.36
N GLN A 610 -2.86 1.61 4.19
CA GLN A 610 -3.24 0.58 5.16
C GLN A 610 -3.60 -0.73 4.49
N LYS A 611 -4.43 -0.68 3.44
CA LYS A 611 -4.80 -1.84 2.62
C LYS A 611 -3.60 -2.48 1.91
N TYR A 612 -2.67 -1.65 1.41
CA TYR A 612 -1.46 -2.11 0.76
C TYR A 612 -0.58 -2.94 1.72
N ILE A 613 -0.37 -2.44 2.94
CA ILE A 613 0.40 -3.13 3.97
C ILE A 613 -0.30 -4.41 4.44
N ASP A 614 -1.59 -4.31 4.78
CA ASP A 614 -2.38 -5.46 5.25
C ASP A 614 -2.36 -6.61 4.23
N SER A 615 -2.53 -6.30 2.94
CA SER A 615 -2.56 -7.31 1.88
C SER A 615 -1.18 -7.90 1.57
N ILE A 616 -0.08 -7.18 1.85
CA ILE A 616 1.27 -7.78 1.79
C ILE A 616 1.47 -8.72 2.97
N LEU A 617 1.01 -8.34 4.18
CA LEU A 617 1.09 -9.21 5.36
C LEU A 617 0.35 -10.53 5.14
N ASP A 618 -0.78 -10.53 4.43
CA ASP A 618 -1.48 -11.77 4.03
C ASP A 618 -0.58 -12.78 3.28
N LEU A 619 0.45 -12.31 2.58
CA LEU A 619 1.37 -13.17 1.80
C LEU A 619 2.61 -13.60 2.59
N LEU A 620 2.96 -12.88 3.66
CA LEU A 620 4.17 -13.10 4.45
C LEU A 620 3.89 -13.92 5.72
N LEU A 621 2.71 -13.74 6.32
CA LEU A 621 2.35 -14.34 7.58
C LEU A 621 1.84 -15.76 7.42
N THR A 622 2.07 -16.57 8.44
CA THR A 622 1.62 -17.97 8.46
C THR A 622 0.13 -18.08 8.82
N PRO A 623 -0.54 -19.20 8.49
CA PRO A 623 -1.98 -19.38 8.74
C PRO A 623 -2.39 -19.32 10.22
N ASN A 624 -1.44 -19.50 11.15
CA ASN A 624 -1.71 -19.44 12.59
C ASN A 624 -1.71 -17.99 13.13
N SER A 625 -1.46 -17.00 12.26
CA SER A 625 -1.37 -15.60 12.67
C SER A 625 -2.77 -14.99 12.84
N PRO A 626 -2.97 -14.08 13.83
CA PRO A 626 -4.23 -13.38 14.01
C PRO A 626 -4.77 -12.76 12.70
N GLY A 627 -6.04 -13.03 12.40
CA GLY A 627 -6.72 -12.50 11.21
C GLY A 627 -6.52 -13.31 9.92
N ILE A 628 -5.62 -14.29 9.89
CA ILE A 628 -5.49 -15.24 8.77
C ILE A 628 -6.31 -16.48 9.10
N LYS A 629 -7.32 -16.76 8.28
CA LYS A 629 -8.28 -17.86 8.54
C LYS A 629 -7.95 -19.11 7.75
N ASP A 630 -7.48 -18.95 6.53
CA ASP A 630 -7.17 -20.04 5.61
C ASP A 630 -5.71 -19.93 5.14
N PRO A 631 -4.98 -21.05 5.04
CA PRO A 631 -3.67 -21.05 4.41
C PRO A 631 -3.77 -20.63 2.95
N ILE A 632 -2.72 -19.97 2.45
CA ILE A 632 -2.54 -19.69 1.02
C ILE A 632 -1.62 -20.74 0.40
N VAL A 633 -1.72 -20.95 -0.91
CA VAL A 633 -0.71 -21.73 -1.63
C VAL A 633 0.59 -20.93 -1.72
N ASP A 634 1.65 -21.47 -1.13
CA ASP A 634 3.00 -20.91 -1.20
C ASP A 634 3.89 -21.72 -2.15
N LEU A 635 4.04 -21.21 -3.38
CA LEU A 635 4.96 -21.80 -4.37
C LEU A 635 6.40 -21.29 -4.23
N HIS A 636 6.64 -20.27 -3.42
CA HIS A 636 7.99 -19.78 -3.10
C HIS A 636 8.70 -20.71 -2.12
N LYS A 637 7.95 -21.29 -1.16
CA LYS A 637 8.38 -22.30 -0.18
C LYS A 637 9.49 -21.86 0.79
N GLU A 638 9.78 -20.57 0.85
CA GLU A 638 10.79 -19.98 1.72
C GLU A 638 10.17 -18.83 2.55
N PRO A 639 10.57 -18.66 3.82
CA PRO A 639 10.15 -17.51 4.63
C PRO A 639 10.66 -16.20 4.02
N GLU A 640 9.80 -15.18 3.98
CA GLU A 640 10.15 -13.85 3.47
C GLU A 640 9.95 -12.81 4.58
N ILE A 641 10.94 -11.93 4.73
CA ILE A 641 10.86 -10.75 5.61
C ILE A 641 11.10 -9.52 4.73
N LEU A 642 10.26 -8.50 4.88
CA LEU A 642 10.41 -7.23 4.17
C LEU A 642 10.80 -6.13 5.15
N PHE A 643 11.78 -5.30 4.75
CA PHE A 643 12.19 -4.12 5.51
C PHE A 643 11.76 -2.87 4.76
N MET A 644 10.74 -2.20 5.26
CA MET A 644 10.13 -1.03 4.63
C MET A 644 10.58 0.26 5.31
N GLY A 645 10.36 1.40 4.66
CA GLY A 645 10.59 2.72 5.24
C GLY A 645 9.63 3.76 4.67
N PRO A 646 9.67 4.99 5.21
CA PRO A 646 8.90 6.10 4.65
C PRO A 646 9.52 6.63 3.35
N ASP A 647 8.69 7.27 2.55
CA ASP A 647 9.03 8.13 1.43
C ASP A 647 7.95 9.23 1.33
N GLU A 648 7.84 9.89 0.17
CA GLU A 648 6.83 10.92 -0.08
C GLU A 648 5.42 10.42 0.28
N ASN A 649 4.75 11.22 1.13
CA ASN A 649 3.38 11.02 1.62
C ASN A 649 3.16 9.82 2.57
N THR A 650 4.21 9.18 3.14
CA THR A 650 4.03 8.02 4.05
C THR A 650 4.65 8.15 5.44
N ALA A 651 5.43 9.20 5.71
CA ALA A 651 6.12 9.37 7.00
C ALA A 651 5.20 9.28 8.24
N GLY A 652 4.01 9.86 8.20
CA GLY A 652 3.05 9.81 9.32
C GLY A 652 2.29 8.49 9.48
N LEU A 653 2.57 7.48 8.63
CA LEU A 653 1.82 6.22 8.59
C LEU A 653 2.65 5.00 9.06
N VAL A 654 3.95 5.17 9.28
CA VAL A 654 4.87 4.06 9.58
C VAL A 654 4.63 3.44 10.95
N ASP A 655 4.27 4.26 11.95
CA ASP A 655 3.95 3.78 13.31
C ASP A 655 2.74 2.85 13.29
N TRP A 656 1.70 3.23 12.53
CA TRP A 656 0.54 2.37 12.32
C TRP A 656 0.95 1.06 11.65
N ALA A 657 1.80 1.08 10.63
CA ALA A 657 2.21 -0.14 9.93
C ALA A 657 3.02 -1.10 10.82
N THR A 658 3.91 -0.55 11.66
CA THR A 658 4.68 -1.31 12.66
C THR A 658 3.76 -1.95 13.69
N GLU A 659 2.83 -1.18 14.26
CA GLU A 659 1.88 -1.68 15.25
C GLU A 659 0.93 -2.71 14.63
N HIS A 660 0.45 -2.44 13.42
CA HIS A 660 -0.42 -3.36 12.69
C HIS A 660 0.26 -4.71 12.45
N ALA A 661 1.54 -4.72 12.08
CA ALA A 661 2.31 -5.96 11.98
C ALA A 661 2.42 -6.69 13.33
N ARG A 662 2.59 -5.96 14.45
CA ARG A 662 2.59 -6.54 15.80
C ARG A 662 1.23 -7.19 16.11
N THR A 663 0.12 -6.47 15.91
CA THR A 663 -1.25 -6.97 16.15
C THR A 663 -1.57 -8.18 15.27
N ARG A 664 -1.09 -8.20 14.03
CA ARG A 664 -1.23 -9.33 13.09
C ARG A 664 -0.31 -10.51 13.43
N GLY A 665 0.49 -10.42 14.50
CA GLY A 665 1.35 -11.50 14.98
C GLY A 665 2.65 -11.70 14.19
N ALA A 666 3.12 -10.67 13.48
CA ALA A 666 4.40 -10.75 12.77
C ALA A 666 5.56 -10.83 13.78
N PRO A 667 6.36 -11.92 13.81
CA PRO A 667 7.46 -12.05 14.78
C PRO A 667 8.58 -11.01 14.56
N TRP A 668 8.64 -10.44 13.37
CA TRP A 668 9.60 -9.43 12.95
C TRP A 668 9.02 -8.00 12.96
N TRP A 669 7.88 -7.76 13.62
CA TRP A 669 7.19 -6.46 13.59
C TRP A 669 8.11 -5.26 13.89
N LYS A 670 9.09 -5.43 14.79
CA LYS A 670 10.08 -4.41 15.19
C LYS A 670 10.88 -3.88 14.00
N SER A 671 11.29 -4.77 13.09
CA SER A 671 12.11 -4.45 11.92
C SER A 671 11.29 -4.21 10.66
N PHE A 672 9.97 -4.45 10.68
CA PHE A 672 9.11 -4.33 9.50
C PHE A 672 9.20 -2.96 8.82
N PHE A 673 9.19 -1.91 9.63
CA PHE A 673 9.36 -0.54 9.19
C PHE A 673 10.48 0.15 9.95
N THR A 674 11.23 0.95 9.19
CA THR A 674 12.25 1.88 9.68
C THR A 674 11.74 3.31 9.65
N GLY A 675 12.37 4.21 10.40
CA GLY A 675 11.94 5.62 10.46
C GLY A 675 10.66 5.83 11.28
N LYS A 676 10.34 4.86 12.15
CA LYS A 676 9.26 4.92 13.14
C LYS A 676 9.60 5.89 14.27
N SER A 677 8.60 6.23 15.09
CA SER A 677 8.81 7.08 16.26
C SER A 677 9.79 6.46 17.26
N PRO A 678 10.49 7.27 18.07
CA PRO A 678 11.35 6.78 19.14
C PRO A 678 10.61 5.90 20.16
N SER A 679 9.31 6.11 20.37
CA SER A 679 8.47 5.25 21.23
C SER A 679 8.33 3.82 20.72
N LEU A 680 8.51 3.60 19.41
CA LEU A 680 8.56 2.27 18.80
C LEU A 680 10.00 1.83 18.49
N GLY A 681 11.01 2.55 19.00
CA GLY A 681 12.43 2.23 18.83
C GLY A 681 13.03 2.65 17.50
N GLY A 682 12.39 3.60 16.80
CA GLY A 682 12.95 4.17 15.57
C GLY A 682 13.98 5.26 15.84
N ILE A 683 14.88 5.47 14.89
CA ILE A 683 15.94 6.49 14.98
C ILE A 683 15.59 7.68 14.09
N PRO A 684 15.19 8.84 14.63
CA PRO A 684 14.85 10.01 13.83
C PRO A 684 16.05 10.54 13.05
N HIS A 685 16.07 10.26 11.74
CA HIS A 685 17.18 10.65 10.87
C HIS A 685 17.40 12.17 10.87
N ASP A 686 16.31 12.93 10.90
CA ASP A 686 16.30 14.37 10.87
C ASP A 686 16.88 14.98 12.16
N THR A 687 16.47 14.48 13.33
CA THR A 687 16.98 14.95 14.63
C THR A 687 18.49 14.75 14.78
N TYR A 688 19.03 13.66 14.21
CA TYR A 688 20.45 13.29 14.33
C TYR A 688 21.28 13.64 13.09
N GLY A 689 20.69 14.31 12.09
CA GLY A 689 21.37 14.72 10.86
C GLY A 689 22.02 13.57 10.09
N MET A 690 21.42 12.37 10.12
CA MET A 690 22.06 11.14 9.64
C MET A 690 22.53 11.26 8.20
N THR A 691 21.69 11.81 7.31
CA THR A 691 22.04 12.00 5.90
C THR A 691 23.09 13.09 5.71
N SER A 692 22.95 14.22 6.42
CA SER A 692 23.90 15.34 6.33
C SER A 692 25.29 14.95 6.83
N LEU A 693 25.41 14.11 7.85
CA LEU A 693 26.72 13.62 8.32
C LEU A 693 27.51 12.93 7.20
N SER A 694 26.83 12.12 6.38
CA SER A 694 27.45 11.49 5.21
C SER A 694 27.89 12.54 4.18
N VAL A 695 27.02 13.49 3.82
CA VAL A 695 27.33 14.57 2.86
C VAL A 695 28.51 15.42 3.35
N ARG A 696 28.52 15.77 4.63
CA ARG A 696 29.59 16.54 5.28
C ARG A 696 30.92 15.82 5.23
N GLU A 697 30.98 14.50 5.39
CA GLU A 697 32.26 13.79 5.30
C GLU A 697 32.89 13.84 3.90
N TYR A 698 32.08 13.90 2.84
CA TYR A 698 32.59 14.15 1.48
C TYR A 698 33.15 15.57 1.34
N ILE A 699 32.44 16.57 1.87
CA ILE A 699 32.88 17.97 1.87
C ILE A 699 34.18 18.14 2.67
N LEU A 700 34.22 17.59 3.89
CA LEU A 700 35.40 17.56 4.74
C LEU A 700 36.55 16.80 4.08
N GLY A 701 36.26 15.72 3.33
CA GLY A 701 37.23 15.01 2.51
C GLY A 701 37.91 15.93 1.49
N ILE A 702 37.13 16.72 0.74
CA ILE A 702 37.66 17.72 -0.21
C ILE A 702 38.55 18.71 0.53
N TYR A 703 38.09 19.25 1.66
CA TYR A 703 38.86 20.23 2.44
C TYR A 703 40.15 19.65 3.00
N ARG A 704 40.15 18.39 3.47
CA ARG A 704 41.35 17.68 3.92
C ARG A 704 42.36 17.48 2.79
N LYS A 705 41.91 17.03 1.61
CA LYS A 705 42.78 16.76 0.45
C LYS A 705 43.38 18.02 -0.15
N LEU A 706 42.58 19.09 -0.24
CA LEU A 706 42.97 20.35 -0.87
C LEU A 706 43.51 21.39 0.12
N ARG A 707 43.50 21.10 1.43
CA ARG A 707 43.92 22.01 2.51
C ARG A 707 43.18 23.36 2.46
N VAL A 708 41.88 23.29 2.22
CA VAL A 708 40.98 24.44 2.14
C VAL A 708 40.43 24.77 3.52
N ASP A 709 40.38 26.05 3.86
CA ASP A 709 39.74 26.56 5.07
C ASP A 709 38.22 26.71 4.84
N PRO A 710 37.36 25.94 5.54
CA PRO A 710 35.92 25.96 5.32
C PRO A 710 35.30 27.35 5.51
N SER A 711 35.82 28.15 6.46
CA SER A 711 35.25 29.46 6.81
C SER A 711 35.35 30.50 5.69
N LYS A 712 36.20 30.24 4.69
CA LYS A 712 36.42 31.12 3.53
C LYS A 712 35.63 30.69 2.30
N MET A 713 34.97 29.54 2.34
CA MET A 713 34.24 28.99 1.20
C MET A 713 32.88 29.65 1.07
N ARG A 714 32.59 30.19 -0.12
CA ARG A 714 31.27 30.71 -0.49
C ARG A 714 30.37 29.57 -0.92
N LYS A 715 29.24 29.43 -0.25
CA LYS A 715 28.34 28.30 -0.42
C LYS A 715 27.02 28.70 -1.07
N LEU A 716 26.62 27.91 -2.06
CA LEU A 716 25.24 27.83 -2.54
C LEU A 716 24.60 26.57 -1.96
N GLN A 717 23.35 26.70 -1.48
CA GLN A 717 22.53 25.57 -1.08
C GLN A 717 21.15 25.67 -1.73
N THR A 718 20.68 24.57 -2.32
CA THR A 718 19.25 24.40 -2.60
C THR A 718 18.63 23.49 -1.53
N GLY A 719 17.36 23.68 -1.19
CA GLY A 719 16.77 23.09 0.01
C GLY A 719 16.97 24.01 1.21
N GLY A 720 15.87 24.45 1.81
CA GLY A 720 15.86 25.49 2.83
C GLY A 720 16.21 25.02 4.24
N PRO A 721 16.22 25.96 5.19
CA PRO A 721 16.37 25.67 6.62
C PRO A 721 15.15 24.90 7.20
N ASP A 722 14.07 24.74 6.45
CA ASP A 722 12.89 23.96 6.81
C ASP A 722 13.06 22.45 6.56
N GLY A 723 13.87 22.07 5.56
CA GLY A 723 14.08 20.68 5.17
C GLY A 723 15.03 19.91 6.11
N ASP A 724 14.91 18.58 6.15
CA ASP A 724 15.81 17.68 6.91
C ASP A 724 17.28 17.93 6.55
N LEU A 725 17.63 17.66 5.30
CA LEU A 725 19.01 17.77 4.86
C LEU A 725 19.51 19.23 4.88
N GLY A 726 18.66 20.18 4.48
CA GLY A 726 19.02 21.59 4.37
C GLY A 726 19.27 22.26 5.73
N SER A 727 18.43 21.96 6.73
CA SER A 727 18.62 22.45 8.10
C SER A 727 19.86 21.85 8.76
N ASN A 728 20.05 20.53 8.65
CA ASN A 728 21.19 19.84 9.23
C ASN A 728 22.50 20.24 8.54
N GLU A 729 22.47 20.50 7.24
CA GLU A 729 23.63 21.06 6.53
C GLU A 729 23.98 22.45 7.06
N ILE A 730 23.00 23.31 7.38
CA ILE A 730 23.25 24.61 8.05
C ILE A 730 23.87 24.42 9.43
N LEU A 731 23.36 23.49 10.24
CA LEU A 731 23.81 23.23 11.61
C LEU A 731 25.23 22.64 11.68
N LEU A 732 25.64 21.88 10.67
CA LEU A 732 26.95 21.20 10.60
C LEU A 732 28.01 21.97 9.79
N SER A 733 27.61 23.06 9.15
CA SER A 733 28.43 23.85 8.23
C SER A 733 29.05 25.07 8.93
N ASN A 734 30.26 25.43 8.52
CA ASN A 734 30.95 26.65 8.95
C ASN A 734 31.36 27.53 7.74
N GLU A 735 30.82 27.22 6.56
CA GLU A 735 31.02 27.93 5.31
C GLU A 735 30.22 29.24 5.27
N ARG A 736 30.67 30.20 4.45
CA ARG A 736 29.96 31.47 4.24
C ARG A 736 28.83 31.26 3.23
N TYR A 737 27.60 31.18 3.70
CA TYR A 737 26.43 31.05 2.82
C TYR A 737 26.22 32.31 1.98
N SER A 738 26.39 32.21 0.67
CA SER A 738 26.14 33.32 -0.25
C SER A 738 24.72 33.29 -0.80
N ALA A 739 24.12 32.10 -0.93
CA ALA A 739 22.73 31.98 -1.33
C ALA A 739 22.08 30.68 -0.81
N ILE A 740 20.79 30.77 -0.51
CA ILE A 740 19.90 29.63 -0.19
C ILE A 740 18.65 29.73 -1.06
N VAL A 741 18.26 28.61 -1.66
CA VAL A 741 17.03 28.49 -2.45
C VAL A 741 16.13 27.45 -1.80
N ASP A 742 14.89 27.80 -1.49
CA ASP A 742 13.91 26.87 -0.93
C ASP A 742 12.54 26.96 -1.62
N GLY A 743 11.51 26.34 -1.03
CA GLY A 743 10.15 26.34 -1.58
C GLY A 743 9.53 27.74 -1.67
N SER A 744 9.88 28.62 -0.74
CA SER A 744 9.36 29.99 -0.62
C SER A 744 10.06 31.00 -1.52
N GLY A 745 11.32 30.76 -1.92
CA GLY A 745 12.04 31.72 -2.76
C GLY A 745 13.55 31.54 -2.85
N VAL A 746 14.24 32.68 -3.03
CA VAL A 746 15.70 32.81 -3.07
C VAL A 746 16.16 33.87 -2.07
N LEU A 747 17.19 33.54 -1.28
CA LEU A 747 17.88 34.44 -0.35
C LEU A 747 19.35 34.56 -0.76
N VAL A 748 19.87 35.78 -0.91
CA VAL A 748 21.24 36.04 -1.38
C VAL A 748 21.90 37.14 -0.56
N ASP A 749 23.17 36.96 -0.21
CA ASP A 749 24.05 38.03 0.25
C ASP A 749 25.51 37.71 -0.09
N LEU A 750 26.15 38.54 -0.92
CA LEU A 750 27.57 38.38 -1.30
C LEU A 750 28.51 38.59 -0.11
N ASN A 751 28.06 39.36 0.88
CA ASN A 751 28.75 39.53 2.15
C ASN A 751 28.51 38.35 3.13
N GLY A 752 27.77 37.33 2.71
CA GLY A 752 27.43 36.17 3.50
C GLY A 752 26.21 36.40 4.37
N LEU A 753 25.28 35.45 4.32
CA LEU A 753 24.07 35.44 5.14
C LEU A 753 24.42 35.28 6.63
N ASP A 754 23.68 35.98 7.50
CA ASP A 754 23.88 35.90 8.96
C ASP A 754 23.69 34.46 9.45
N HIS A 755 24.78 33.86 9.92
CA HIS A 755 24.79 32.44 10.26
C HIS A 755 23.93 32.12 11.50
N GLN A 756 23.85 33.03 12.48
CA GLN A 756 22.99 32.84 13.65
C GLN A 756 21.50 32.88 13.28
N GLU A 757 21.13 33.73 12.32
CA GLU A 757 19.78 33.74 11.75
C GLU A 757 19.46 32.46 11.01
N LEU A 758 20.39 31.95 10.20
CA LEU A 758 20.22 30.65 9.54
C LEU A 758 20.05 29.52 10.55
N ILE A 759 20.83 29.49 11.64
CA ILE A 759 20.67 28.52 12.74
C ILE A 759 19.28 28.66 13.39
N ARG A 760 18.78 29.90 13.59
CA ARG A 760 17.44 30.14 14.14
C ARG A 760 16.37 29.53 13.23
N LEU A 761 16.45 29.77 11.92
CA LEU A 761 15.52 29.20 10.95
C LEU A 761 15.62 27.67 10.92
N ALA A 762 16.83 27.12 10.88
CA ALA A 762 17.08 25.68 10.85
C ALA A 762 16.50 24.96 12.08
N LYS A 763 16.75 25.48 13.29
CA LYS A 763 16.22 24.89 14.54
C LYS A 763 14.70 24.99 14.64
N ARG A 764 14.09 26.05 14.06
CA ARG A 764 12.64 26.27 14.07
C ARG A 764 11.92 25.70 12.85
N ARG A 765 12.64 25.11 11.89
CA ARG A 765 12.10 24.60 10.61
C ARG A 765 11.31 25.63 9.81
N LEU A 766 11.89 26.82 9.68
CA LEU A 766 11.28 27.91 8.94
C LEU A 766 11.98 28.11 7.59
N MET A 767 11.20 28.39 6.56
CA MET A 767 11.69 28.77 5.23
C MET A 767 12.36 30.16 5.26
N ILE A 768 13.09 30.51 4.21
CA ILE A 768 13.76 31.81 4.07
C ILE A 768 12.79 33.00 4.06
N SER A 769 11.49 32.78 3.81
CA SER A 769 10.44 33.79 3.96
C SER A 769 10.36 34.39 5.37
N GLU A 770 10.89 33.67 6.36
CA GLU A 770 10.97 34.10 7.75
C GLU A 770 12.33 34.67 8.15
N PHE A 771 13.27 34.80 7.20
CA PHE A 771 14.58 35.41 7.44
C PHE A 771 14.42 36.90 7.81
N ASP A 772 15.12 37.35 8.86
CA ASP A 772 15.16 38.75 9.23
C ASP A 772 15.98 39.57 8.21
N VAL A 773 15.28 40.23 7.29
CA VAL A 773 15.88 41.03 6.21
C VAL A 773 16.73 42.20 6.72
N SER A 774 16.58 42.64 7.98
CA SER A 774 17.44 43.68 8.57
C SER A 774 18.89 43.23 8.75
N LYS A 775 19.13 41.91 8.69
CA LYS A 775 20.47 41.29 8.77
C LYS A 775 21.14 41.12 7.41
N LEU A 776 20.46 41.46 6.31
CA LEU A 776 21.08 41.49 4.99
C LEU A 776 21.98 42.72 4.87
N SER A 777 23.10 42.56 4.18
CA SER A 777 23.91 43.69 3.74
C SER A 777 23.14 44.52 2.69
N PRO A 778 23.58 45.75 2.37
CA PRO A 778 22.96 46.56 1.32
C PRO A 778 22.92 45.91 -0.08
N GLU A 779 23.76 44.89 -0.31
CA GLU A 779 23.79 44.11 -1.56
C GLU A 779 22.95 42.82 -1.47
N GLY A 780 22.49 42.46 -0.27
CA GLY A 780 21.68 41.27 -0.03
C GLY A 780 20.21 41.48 -0.40
N TYR A 781 19.54 40.40 -0.78
CA TYR A 781 18.13 40.43 -1.15
C TYR A 781 17.43 39.10 -0.89
N ARG A 782 16.11 39.19 -0.73
CA ARG A 782 15.20 38.04 -0.68
C ARG A 782 14.10 38.24 -1.72
N ILE A 783 13.89 37.22 -2.56
CA ILE A 783 12.81 37.17 -3.55
C ILE A 783 11.94 35.96 -3.26
N LEU A 784 10.67 36.19 -2.99
CA LEU A 784 9.68 35.16 -2.73
C LEU A 784 8.94 34.76 -4.02
N ILE A 785 8.30 33.58 -4.02
CA ILE A 785 7.60 33.08 -5.20
C ILE A 785 6.40 33.94 -5.61
N GLU A 786 5.82 34.69 -4.67
CA GLU A 786 4.73 35.64 -4.85
C GLU A 786 5.18 36.98 -5.42
N ASP A 787 6.49 37.27 -5.38
CA ASP A 787 7.02 38.56 -5.81
C ASP A 787 6.96 38.72 -7.35
N THR A 788 6.60 39.92 -7.78
CA THR A 788 6.52 40.30 -9.19
C THR A 788 7.14 41.67 -9.42
N ASN A 789 7.94 41.80 -10.49
CA ASN A 789 8.63 43.03 -10.88
C ASN A 789 9.48 43.68 -9.77
N VAL A 790 10.19 42.87 -8.98
CA VAL A 790 11.08 43.36 -7.91
C VAL A 790 12.45 43.70 -8.50
N ALA A 791 12.96 44.90 -8.24
CA ALA A 791 14.30 45.31 -8.62
C ALA A 791 15.34 44.82 -7.60
N LEU A 792 16.37 44.15 -8.07
CA LEU A 792 17.52 43.72 -7.27
C LEU A 792 18.50 44.89 -7.05
N PRO A 793 19.39 44.83 -6.04
CA PRO A 793 20.40 45.87 -5.79
C PRO A 793 21.32 46.17 -6.98
N ASN A 794 21.51 45.21 -7.90
CA ASN A 794 22.28 45.38 -9.13
C ASN A 794 21.49 46.04 -10.29
N GLY A 795 20.21 46.37 -10.08
CA GLY A 795 19.31 46.97 -11.08
C GLY A 795 18.56 45.97 -11.97
N GLU A 796 18.79 44.66 -11.84
CA GLU A 796 18.00 43.64 -12.54
C GLU A 796 16.56 43.61 -12.01
N VAL A 797 15.57 43.54 -12.90
CA VAL A 797 14.17 43.40 -12.52
C VAL A 797 13.74 41.94 -12.63
N VAL A 798 13.38 41.34 -11.49
CA VAL A 798 12.80 40.00 -11.43
C VAL A 798 11.31 40.08 -11.74
N ALA A 799 10.93 39.72 -12.96
CA ALA A 799 9.55 39.76 -13.40
C ALA A 799 8.63 38.79 -12.63
N ASN A 800 9.13 37.60 -12.29
CA ASN A 800 8.37 36.55 -11.61
C ASN A 800 9.24 35.74 -10.66
N GLY A 801 8.96 35.83 -9.36
CA GLY A 801 9.72 35.15 -8.30
C GLY A 801 9.71 33.63 -8.40
N THR A 802 8.61 33.03 -8.87
CA THR A 802 8.53 31.57 -9.09
C THR A 802 9.50 31.10 -10.18
N ILE A 803 9.56 31.79 -11.33
CA ILE A 803 10.50 31.47 -12.42
C ILE A 803 11.94 31.72 -11.95
N PHE A 804 12.16 32.81 -11.23
CA PHE A 804 13.46 33.15 -10.66
C PHE A 804 13.97 32.04 -9.74
N ARG A 805 13.19 31.64 -8.74
CA ARG A 805 13.49 30.53 -7.84
C ARG A 805 13.79 29.23 -8.60
N ASN A 806 12.98 28.93 -9.62
CA ASN A 806 13.10 27.70 -10.40
C ASN A 806 14.35 27.63 -11.28
N THR A 807 14.99 28.76 -11.56
CA THR A 807 16.16 28.85 -12.47
C THR A 807 17.41 29.41 -11.78
N PHE A 808 17.29 29.87 -10.54
CA PHE A 808 18.36 30.56 -9.80
C PHE A 808 19.63 29.72 -9.67
N HIS A 809 19.51 28.41 -9.45
CA HIS A 809 20.67 27.51 -9.35
C HIS A 809 21.52 27.46 -10.63
N THR A 810 21.00 27.92 -11.76
CA THR A 810 21.74 28.02 -13.04
C THR A 810 22.39 29.38 -13.27
N ARG A 811 22.26 30.32 -12.34
CA ARG A 811 22.89 31.64 -12.39
C ARG A 811 24.37 31.53 -12.03
N THR A 812 25.20 32.25 -12.78
CA THR A 812 26.66 32.20 -12.67
C THR A 812 27.29 33.59 -12.54
N ASP A 813 26.46 34.63 -12.41
CA ASP A 813 26.87 35.99 -12.08
C ASP A 813 27.30 36.12 -10.61
N ILE A 814 26.83 35.22 -9.74
CA ILE A 814 27.23 35.14 -8.34
C ILE A 814 28.33 34.07 -8.19
N PRO A 815 29.49 34.42 -7.61
CA PRO A 815 30.59 33.46 -7.47
C PRO A 815 30.41 32.54 -6.26
N TYR A 816 30.38 31.23 -6.52
CA TYR A 816 30.30 30.18 -5.50
C TYR A 816 31.51 29.26 -5.57
N ASP A 817 32.04 28.86 -4.41
CA ASP A 817 33.17 27.93 -4.33
C ASP A 817 32.68 26.48 -4.13
N ILE A 818 31.55 26.31 -3.46
CA ILE A 818 30.90 25.01 -3.25
C ILE A 818 29.39 25.11 -3.43
N PHE A 819 28.82 24.12 -4.11
CA PHE A 819 27.37 23.95 -4.23
C PHE A 819 26.94 22.62 -3.61
N VAL A 820 26.01 22.70 -2.66
CA VAL A 820 25.44 21.52 -1.99
C VAL A 820 23.93 21.50 -2.24
N PRO A 821 23.45 20.73 -3.23
CA PRO A 821 22.02 20.50 -3.40
C PRO A 821 21.48 19.68 -2.23
N CYS A 822 20.69 20.27 -1.36
CA CYS A 822 19.99 19.60 -0.24
C CYS A 822 18.48 19.41 -0.50
N GLY A 823 17.98 19.93 -1.61
CA GLY A 823 16.61 19.78 -2.06
C GLY A 823 16.43 20.33 -3.48
N GLY A 824 15.26 20.13 -4.05
CA GLY A 824 14.92 20.58 -5.40
C GLY A 824 14.30 19.48 -6.25
N ARG A 825 13.99 19.81 -7.51
CA ARG A 825 13.41 18.87 -8.46
C ARG A 825 14.50 17.93 -9.01
N PRO A 826 14.20 16.64 -9.25
CA PRO A 826 15.08 15.79 -10.03
C PRO A 826 15.39 16.42 -11.39
N GLU A 827 16.61 16.21 -11.88
CA GLU A 827 17.13 16.73 -13.14
C GLU A 827 17.02 18.25 -13.27
N ALA A 828 17.11 18.98 -12.15
CA ALA A 828 17.18 20.45 -12.17
C ALA A 828 18.41 20.97 -12.92
N ILE A 829 19.50 20.18 -12.95
CA ILE A 829 20.64 20.38 -13.85
C ILE A 829 20.70 19.20 -14.83
N ASP A 830 20.56 19.49 -16.12
CA ASP A 830 20.50 18.52 -17.19
C ASP A 830 21.40 18.92 -18.38
N LEU A 831 21.42 18.13 -19.45
CA LEU A 831 22.20 18.45 -20.64
C LEU A 831 21.79 19.78 -21.31
N GLY A 832 20.52 20.17 -21.18
CA GLY A 832 19.98 21.39 -21.75
C GLY A 832 20.47 22.66 -21.05
N ASN A 833 20.81 22.58 -19.76
CA ASN A 833 21.21 23.76 -18.99
C ASN A 833 22.63 23.72 -18.39
N VAL A 834 23.29 22.55 -18.33
CA VAL A 834 24.64 22.40 -17.74
C VAL A 834 25.71 23.29 -18.39
N GLY A 835 25.53 23.66 -19.67
CA GLY A 835 26.43 24.56 -20.38
C GLY A 835 26.58 25.93 -19.72
N LYS A 836 25.58 26.39 -18.94
CA LYS A 836 25.63 27.66 -18.22
C LYS A 836 26.71 27.70 -17.14
N PHE A 837 27.07 26.54 -16.59
CA PHE A 837 28.09 26.41 -15.54
C PHE A 837 29.51 26.38 -16.10
N ILE A 838 29.68 26.30 -17.42
CA ILE A 838 31.00 26.13 -18.06
C ILE A 838 31.34 27.39 -18.85
N LYS A 839 32.41 28.07 -18.43
CA LYS A 839 32.96 29.24 -19.09
C LYS A 839 34.43 28.97 -19.47
N ASP A 840 34.78 29.22 -20.73
CA ASP A 840 36.13 28.98 -21.26
C ASP A 840 36.64 27.55 -21.01
N GLY A 841 35.75 26.56 -21.11
CA GLY A 841 36.04 25.14 -20.88
C GLY A 841 36.22 24.74 -19.41
N ARG A 842 36.04 25.67 -18.46
CA ARG A 842 36.10 25.40 -17.02
C ARG A 842 34.77 25.65 -16.33
N THR A 843 34.47 24.84 -15.32
CA THR A 843 33.34 25.10 -14.43
C THR A 843 33.53 26.40 -13.65
N VAL A 844 32.44 27.11 -13.40
CA VAL A 844 32.41 28.27 -12.48
C VAL A 844 32.23 27.86 -11.02
N ILE A 845 31.79 26.62 -10.76
CA ILE A 845 31.64 26.06 -9.41
C ILE A 845 32.63 24.90 -9.25
N PRO A 846 33.72 25.07 -8.46
CA PRO A 846 34.76 24.05 -8.33
C PRO A 846 34.29 22.75 -7.67
N TYR A 847 33.43 22.84 -6.65
CA TYR A 847 33.06 21.69 -5.81
C TYR A 847 31.55 21.51 -5.74
N ILE A 848 31.09 20.29 -6.02
CA ILE A 848 29.67 19.92 -5.92
C ILE A 848 29.55 18.60 -5.16
N VAL A 849 28.73 18.59 -4.10
CA VAL A 849 28.40 17.37 -3.36
C VAL A 849 26.88 17.26 -3.30
N GLU A 850 26.32 16.30 -4.01
CA GLU A 850 24.86 16.13 -4.09
C GLU A 850 24.31 15.44 -2.85
N GLY A 851 23.56 16.18 -2.04
CA GLY A 851 22.76 15.60 -0.97
C GLY A 851 21.34 15.20 -1.42
N ALA A 852 20.75 15.93 -2.36
CA ALA A 852 19.45 15.63 -2.95
C ALA A 852 19.54 14.51 -3.98
N ASN A 853 18.50 13.67 -4.05
CA ASN A 853 18.43 12.58 -5.02
C ASN A 853 18.23 13.12 -6.44
N LEU A 854 19.07 12.68 -7.37
CA LEU A 854 18.95 12.91 -8.81
C LEU A 854 18.85 14.40 -9.21
N PHE A 855 19.41 15.33 -8.44
CA PHE A 855 19.31 16.77 -8.75
C PHE A 855 20.05 17.10 -10.06
N ILE A 856 21.20 16.48 -10.31
CA ILE A 856 21.98 16.60 -11.54
C ILE A 856 21.84 15.30 -12.36
N SER A 857 21.52 15.39 -13.66
CA SER A 857 21.47 14.20 -14.52
C SER A 857 22.86 13.58 -14.71
N GLN A 858 22.94 12.27 -14.98
CA GLN A 858 24.23 11.57 -15.10
C GLN A 858 25.14 12.20 -16.17
N ASP A 859 24.59 12.55 -17.33
CA ASP A 859 25.37 13.17 -18.41
C ASP A 859 25.84 14.59 -18.06
N ALA A 860 25.02 15.35 -17.32
CA ALA A 860 25.41 16.66 -16.82
C ALA A 860 26.56 16.56 -15.81
N LYS A 861 26.56 15.53 -14.94
CA LYS A 861 27.69 15.26 -14.03
C LYS A 861 29.00 15.06 -14.78
N LEU A 862 28.99 14.18 -15.79
CA LEU A 862 30.19 13.90 -16.60
C LEU A 862 30.71 15.15 -17.30
N ARG A 863 29.80 15.98 -17.83
CA ARG A 863 30.17 17.24 -18.47
C ARG A 863 30.77 18.26 -17.50
N LEU A 864 30.25 18.35 -16.27
CA LEU A 864 30.82 19.20 -15.22
C LEU A 864 32.20 18.72 -14.77
N GLU A 865 32.39 17.41 -14.61
CA GLU A 865 33.69 16.83 -14.24
C GLU A 865 34.74 17.02 -15.33
N ASN A 866 34.37 16.84 -16.61
CA ASN A 866 35.26 17.10 -17.74
C ASN A 866 35.68 18.59 -17.82
N ALA A 867 34.84 19.50 -17.30
CA ALA A 867 35.16 20.92 -17.16
C ALA A 867 35.92 21.25 -15.85
N GLY A 868 36.37 20.25 -15.09
CA GLY A 868 37.23 20.42 -13.92
C GLY A 868 36.51 20.51 -12.57
N THR A 869 35.20 20.26 -12.51
CA THR A 869 34.44 20.21 -11.24
C THR A 869 34.81 18.95 -10.45
N LEU A 870 35.04 19.07 -9.14
CA LEU A 870 35.02 17.90 -8.25
C LEU A 870 33.58 17.63 -7.82
N LEU A 871 32.96 16.64 -8.47
CA LEU A 871 31.57 16.26 -8.22
C LEU A 871 31.50 14.91 -7.51
N PHE A 872 30.75 14.86 -6.41
CA PHE A 872 30.37 13.60 -5.74
C PHE A 872 28.86 13.42 -5.85
N LYS A 873 28.46 12.32 -6.51
CA LYS A 873 27.06 12.02 -6.76
C LYS A 873 26.32 11.58 -5.50
N ASP A 874 25.01 11.80 -5.53
CA ASP A 874 24.04 11.44 -4.49
C ASP A 874 24.15 9.98 -4.02
N ALA A 875 24.26 9.01 -4.94
CA ALA A 875 24.36 7.58 -4.62
C ALA A 875 25.58 7.20 -3.74
N SER A 876 26.55 8.10 -3.58
CA SER A 876 27.67 8.00 -2.65
C SER A 876 27.51 8.95 -1.46
N ALA A 877 27.20 10.23 -1.71
CA ALA A 877 27.22 11.25 -0.68
C ALA A 877 26.07 11.19 0.33
N ASN A 878 24.87 10.77 -0.06
CA ASN A 878 23.66 10.88 0.77
C ASN A 878 23.19 9.57 1.44
N LYS A 879 24.12 8.65 1.72
CA LYS A 879 23.81 7.30 2.23
C LYS A 879 23.50 7.24 3.72
N GLY A 880 23.75 8.30 4.49
CA GLY A 880 23.66 8.23 5.95
C GLY A 880 22.30 7.76 6.49
N GLY A 881 21.19 8.22 5.89
CA GLY A 881 19.86 7.73 6.24
C GLY A 881 19.66 6.23 5.97
N VAL A 882 20.26 5.67 4.92
CA VAL A 882 20.12 4.23 4.61
C VAL A 882 20.91 3.37 5.59
N THR A 883 22.10 3.83 5.99
CA THR A 883 22.92 3.18 7.02
C THR A 883 22.23 3.23 8.38
N SER A 884 21.65 4.37 8.77
CA SER A 884 20.88 4.49 10.02
C SER A 884 19.71 3.51 10.06
N SER A 885 18.93 3.42 8.98
CA SER A 885 17.83 2.46 8.90
C SER A 885 18.29 1.00 8.98
N SER A 886 19.43 0.65 8.38
CA SER A 886 19.98 -0.72 8.47
C SER A 886 20.39 -1.08 9.89
N MET A 887 20.98 -0.13 10.61
CA MET A 887 21.31 -0.30 12.03
C MET A 887 20.04 -0.43 12.89
N GLU A 888 19.00 0.34 12.59
CA GLU A 888 17.69 0.19 13.24
C GLU A 888 17.09 -1.22 13.03
N VAL A 889 17.20 -1.78 11.81
CA VAL A 889 16.79 -3.16 11.50
C VAL A 889 17.62 -4.16 12.30
N LEU A 890 18.95 -4.00 12.31
CA LEU A 890 19.86 -4.89 13.03
C LEU A 890 19.54 -4.93 14.53
N ALA A 891 19.38 -3.78 15.18
CA ALA A 891 18.99 -3.71 16.58
C ALA A 891 17.63 -4.40 16.82
N SER A 892 16.66 -4.16 15.94
CA SER A 892 15.32 -4.75 16.01
C SER A 892 15.33 -6.28 15.93
N LEU A 893 16.19 -6.85 15.09
CA LEU A 893 16.36 -8.30 14.93
C LEU A 893 17.20 -8.93 16.05
N ALA A 894 18.19 -8.20 16.59
CA ALA A 894 19.11 -8.72 17.60
C ALA A 894 18.48 -8.82 19.00
N PHE A 895 17.67 -7.85 19.38
CA PHE A 895 16.93 -7.91 20.64
C PHE A 895 15.76 -8.90 20.56
N ASP A 896 15.36 -9.47 21.69
CA ASP A 896 14.01 -10.03 21.83
C ASP A 896 13.00 -8.88 22.01
N GLU A 897 11.74 -9.17 22.31
CA GLU A 897 10.72 -8.13 22.44
C GLU A 897 10.94 -7.27 23.69
N ALA A 898 11.11 -7.90 24.85
CA ALA A 898 11.31 -7.20 26.12
C ALA A 898 12.57 -6.32 26.10
N GLY A 899 13.72 -6.86 25.67
CA GLY A 899 14.96 -6.10 25.60
C GLY A 899 14.93 -4.97 24.58
N PHE A 900 14.18 -5.13 23.47
CA PHE A 900 14.00 -4.03 22.52
C PHE A 900 13.20 -2.88 23.12
N VAL A 901 12.10 -3.21 23.81
CA VAL A 901 11.25 -2.20 24.47
C VAL A 901 12.00 -1.47 25.60
N GLU A 902 12.88 -2.16 26.32
CA GLU A 902 13.69 -1.57 27.38
C GLU A 902 14.81 -0.66 26.84
N HIS A 903 15.52 -1.11 25.80
CA HIS A 903 16.77 -0.46 25.40
C HIS A 903 16.64 0.46 24.18
N MET A 904 15.65 0.25 23.32
CA MET A 904 15.46 1.02 22.08
C MET A 904 14.23 1.92 22.12
N CYS A 905 13.15 1.56 22.84
CA CYS A 905 11.95 2.38 22.88
C CYS A 905 12.02 3.48 23.94
N VAL A 906 11.67 4.71 23.54
CA VAL A 906 11.49 5.85 24.46
C VAL A 906 10.16 5.69 25.20
N GLN A 907 10.22 5.65 26.54
CA GLN A 907 9.06 5.51 27.41
C GLN A 907 8.91 6.76 28.27
N ASP A 908 7.70 7.32 28.34
CA ASP A 908 7.39 8.53 29.13
C ASP A 908 8.33 9.72 28.88
N GLY A 909 8.84 9.84 27.65
CA GLY A 909 9.81 10.87 27.24
C GLY A 909 11.25 10.62 27.69
N VAL A 910 11.53 9.52 28.39
CA VAL A 910 12.88 9.14 28.83
C VAL A 910 13.56 8.32 27.74
N VAL A 911 14.65 8.86 27.21
CA VAL A 911 15.47 8.18 26.20
C VAL A 911 16.44 7.21 26.90
N PRO A 912 16.41 5.89 26.60
CA PRO A 912 17.33 4.92 27.18
C PRO A 912 18.80 5.27 26.92
N GLU A 913 19.67 4.97 27.89
CA GLU A 913 21.11 5.28 27.75
C GLU A 913 21.79 4.43 26.67
N PHE A 914 21.35 3.17 26.52
CA PHE A 914 21.74 2.32 25.41
C PHE A 914 21.41 2.98 24.07
N TYR A 915 20.17 3.44 23.89
CA TYR A 915 19.72 4.10 22.66
C TYR A 915 20.61 5.30 22.29
N LYS A 916 20.95 6.18 23.26
CA LYS A 916 21.82 7.33 22.99
C LYS A 916 23.21 6.90 22.52
N SER A 917 23.81 5.93 23.21
CA SER A 917 25.14 5.40 22.87
C SER A 917 25.13 4.71 21.51
N TYR A 918 24.07 3.94 21.23
CA TYR A 918 23.86 3.27 19.95
C TYR A 918 23.75 4.27 18.80
N VAL A 919 22.92 5.32 18.96
CA VAL A 919 22.76 6.39 17.94
C VAL A 919 24.09 7.09 17.65
N GLN A 920 24.90 7.37 18.66
CA GLN A 920 26.24 7.96 18.46
C GLN A 920 27.17 7.02 17.68
N GLU A 921 27.12 5.72 17.97
CA GLU A 921 27.88 4.72 17.20
C GLU A 921 27.39 4.64 15.75
N VAL A 922 26.08 4.70 15.51
CA VAL A 922 25.49 4.76 14.16
C VAL A 922 25.98 5.99 13.38
N GLN A 923 25.97 7.17 14.01
CA GLN A 923 26.52 8.40 13.41
C GLN A 923 27.98 8.21 13.01
N LYS A 924 28.79 7.60 13.88
CA LYS A 924 30.19 7.31 13.60
C LYS A 924 30.37 6.32 12.44
N THR A 925 29.57 5.25 12.39
CA THR A 925 29.59 4.30 11.26
C THR A 925 29.25 4.99 9.94
N ILE A 926 28.27 5.89 9.92
CA ILE A 926 27.92 6.70 8.74
C ILE A 926 29.14 7.49 8.26
N GLN A 927 29.79 8.21 9.18
CA GLN A 927 30.96 9.01 8.85
C GLN A 927 32.13 8.16 8.36
N ASP A 928 32.39 7.02 9.01
CA ASP A 928 33.46 6.10 8.64
C ASP A 928 33.25 5.50 7.24
N ASN A 929 32.02 5.06 6.93
CA ASN A 929 31.70 4.53 5.61
C ASN A 929 31.80 5.61 4.52
N ALA A 930 31.30 6.83 4.77
CA ALA A 930 31.42 7.95 3.83
C ALA A 930 32.89 8.32 3.57
N ARG A 931 33.71 8.36 4.63
CA ARG A 931 35.14 8.63 4.53
C ARG A 931 35.87 7.58 3.70
N LEU A 932 35.59 6.30 3.89
CA LEU A 932 36.26 5.22 3.16
C LEU A 932 35.93 5.24 1.67
N GLU A 933 34.65 5.42 1.33
CA GLU A 933 34.25 5.54 -0.07
C GLU A 933 34.86 6.80 -0.72
N PHE A 934 34.86 7.93 -0.02
CA PHE A 934 35.53 9.15 -0.49
C PHE A 934 37.00 8.89 -0.82
N GLU A 935 37.74 8.25 0.08
CA GLU A 935 39.16 7.94 -0.10
C GLU A 935 39.40 6.97 -1.26
N ALA A 936 38.53 5.97 -1.42
CA ALA A 936 38.58 5.03 -2.53
C ALA A 936 38.36 5.74 -3.88
N ILE A 937 37.28 6.52 -4.01
CA ILE A 937 36.97 7.30 -5.22
C ILE A 937 38.11 8.27 -5.53
N TRP A 938 38.64 8.96 -4.51
CA TRP A 938 39.72 9.91 -4.69
C TRP A 938 40.98 9.25 -5.25
N ARG A 939 41.39 8.12 -4.65
CA ARG A 939 42.57 7.37 -5.08
C ARG A 939 42.40 6.80 -6.48
N GLU A 940 41.26 6.20 -6.81
CA GLU A 940 41.01 5.65 -8.13
C GLU A 940 40.96 6.72 -9.22
N ASN A 941 40.38 7.88 -8.93
CA ASN A 941 40.40 9.01 -9.86
C ASN A 941 41.83 9.46 -10.17
N GLN A 942 42.70 9.54 -9.15
CA GLN A 942 44.11 9.90 -9.33
C GLN A 942 44.89 8.86 -10.14
N GLN A 943 44.56 7.58 -9.99
CA GLN A 943 45.25 6.49 -10.69
C GLN A 943 44.78 6.29 -12.14
N THR A 944 43.48 6.42 -12.38
CA THR A 944 42.86 6.05 -13.67
C THR A 944 42.48 7.25 -14.54
N GLY A 945 42.31 8.43 -13.94
CA GLY A 945 41.76 9.62 -14.61
C GLY A 945 40.26 9.55 -14.92
N LYS A 946 39.56 8.46 -14.58
CA LYS A 946 38.10 8.33 -14.80
C LYS A 946 37.32 9.30 -13.92
N SER A 947 36.18 9.78 -14.42
CA SER A 947 35.25 10.64 -13.66
C SER A 947 34.76 9.95 -12.38
N ARG A 948 34.67 10.70 -11.28
CA ARG A 948 34.21 10.23 -9.96
C ARG A 948 32.79 9.69 -10.02
N SER A 949 31.92 10.27 -10.85
CA SER A 949 30.56 9.78 -11.05
C SER A 949 30.51 8.37 -11.65
N ILE A 950 31.48 8.01 -12.50
CA ILE A 950 31.63 6.65 -13.06
C ILE A 950 32.21 5.72 -12.00
N LEU A 951 33.29 6.15 -11.33
CA LEU A 951 33.95 5.36 -10.29
C LEU A 951 33.01 5.01 -9.13
N SER A 952 32.11 5.92 -8.75
CA SER A 952 31.07 5.64 -7.76
C SER A 952 30.16 4.48 -8.19
N ASP A 953 29.72 4.44 -9.46
CA ASP A 953 28.92 3.33 -9.98
C ASP A 953 29.75 2.04 -10.10
N GLU A 954 31.00 2.11 -10.59
CA GLU A 954 31.91 0.96 -10.71
C GLU A 954 32.21 0.31 -9.35
N LEU A 955 32.53 1.12 -8.32
CA LEU A 955 32.75 0.64 -6.95
C LEU A 955 31.48 0.00 -6.38
N SER A 956 30.32 0.64 -6.57
CA SER A 956 29.04 0.10 -6.09
C SER A 956 28.76 -1.27 -6.70
N LEU A 957 28.92 -1.40 -8.02
CA LEU A 957 28.71 -2.67 -8.74
C LEU A 957 29.72 -3.74 -8.31
N ALA A 958 30.99 -3.38 -8.12
CA ALA A 958 32.03 -4.29 -7.67
C ALA A 958 31.75 -4.83 -6.26
N ILE A 959 31.35 -3.96 -5.33
CA ILE A 959 31.00 -4.36 -3.95
C ILE A 959 29.79 -5.28 -3.95
N THR A 960 28.70 -4.88 -4.61
CA THR A 960 27.47 -5.69 -4.65
C THR A 960 27.71 -7.06 -5.31
N LYS A 961 28.49 -7.11 -6.39
CA LYS A 961 28.82 -8.38 -7.05
C LYS A 961 29.64 -9.29 -6.15
N LEU A 962 30.68 -8.76 -5.52
CA LEU A 962 31.54 -9.53 -4.62
C LEU A 962 30.77 -10.00 -3.38
N ASP A 963 29.92 -9.16 -2.80
CA ASP A 963 29.04 -9.53 -1.69
C ASP A 963 28.18 -10.75 -2.06
N GLU A 964 27.50 -10.72 -3.21
CA GLU A 964 26.67 -11.84 -3.69
C GLU A 964 27.45 -13.14 -3.91
N GLU A 965 28.68 -13.03 -4.41
CA GLU A 965 29.57 -14.16 -4.55
C GLU A 965 29.94 -14.71 -3.16
N LEU A 966 30.37 -13.84 -2.23
CA LEU A 966 30.78 -14.21 -0.87
C LEU A 966 29.67 -14.87 -0.06
N GLN A 967 28.42 -14.41 -0.18
CA GLN A 967 27.28 -15.02 0.50
C GLN A 967 27.07 -16.50 0.15
N LYS A 968 27.53 -16.91 -1.04
CA LYS A 968 27.45 -18.28 -1.58
C LYS A 968 28.72 -19.10 -1.35
N THR A 969 29.79 -18.51 -0.83
CA THR A 969 31.06 -19.21 -0.64
C THR A 969 31.08 -20.11 0.61
N GLU A 970 31.98 -21.09 0.59
CA GLU A 970 32.35 -21.93 1.73
C GLU A 970 33.11 -21.16 2.82
N LEU A 971 33.54 -19.91 2.58
CA LEU A 971 34.21 -19.07 3.60
C LEU A 971 33.32 -18.86 4.83
N TRP A 972 32.00 -18.81 4.62
CA TRP A 972 31.01 -18.75 5.70
C TRP A 972 31.08 -19.94 6.67
N ASN A 973 31.51 -21.11 6.17
CA ASN A 973 31.57 -22.35 6.96
C ASN A 973 32.80 -22.38 7.89
N ASN A 974 33.77 -21.49 7.70
CA ASN A 974 34.86 -21.27 8.66
C ASN A 974 34.35 -20.47 9.87
N VAL A 975 34.03 -21.17 10.96
CA VAL A 975 33.43 -20.58 12.17
C VAL A 975 34.30 -19.49 12.80
N ALA A 976 35.62 -19.68 12.84
CA ALA A 976 36.54 -18.71 13.43
C ALA A 976 36.59 -17.41 12.61
N LEU A 977 36.71 -17.54 11.29
CA LEU A 977 36.65 -16.39 10.38
C LEU A 977 35.30 -15.68 10.45
N ARG A 978 34.20 -16.45 10.44
CA ARG A 978 32.84 -15.93 10.54
C ARG A 978 32.63 -15.11 11.81
N LYS A 979 33.02 -15.65 12.98
CA LYS A 979 32.87 -14.93 14.25
C LYS A 979 33.67 -13.63 14.25
N SER A 980 34.94 -13.67 13.86
CA SER A 980 35.79 -12.48 13.80
C SER A 980 35.26 -11.41 12.84
N VAL A 981 34.77 -11.79 11.65
CA VAL A 981 34.22 -10.82 10.71
C VAL A 981 32.96 -10.16 11.26
N LEU A 982 32.09 -10.93 11.93
CA LEU A 982 30.87 -10.39 12.53
C LEU A 982 31.16 -9.51 13.75
N GLU A 983 32.18 -9.83 14.56
CA GLU A 983 32.65 -8.95 15.64
C GLU A 983 33.16 -7.60 15.14
N ASP A 984 33.83 -7.58 13.98
CA ASP A 984 34.28 -6.34 13.35
C ASP A 984 33.11 -5.55 12.73
N ALA A 985 32.12 -6.26 12.18
CA ALA A 985 31.02 -5.66 11.41
C ALA A 985 29.86 -5.14 12.26
N LEU A 986 29.61 -5.77 13.41
CA LEU A 986 28.49 -5.43 14.29
C LEU A 986 28.85 -4.26 15.23
N PRO A 987 27.88 -3.40 15.59
CA PRO A 987 28.09 -2.34 16.57
C PRO A 987 28.57 -2.90 17.93
N GLN A 988 29.59 -2.28 18.51
CA GLN A 988 30.19 -2.72 19.76
C GLN A 988 29.22 -2.57 20.94
N THR A 989 28.40 -1.52 20.93
CA THR A 989 27.33 -1.34 21.92
C THR A 989 26.36 -2.54 21.93
N LEU A 990 25.99 -3.04 20.75
CA LEU A 990 25.09 -4.20 20.61
C LEU A 990 25.76 -5.51 21.06
N LEU A 991 27.05 -5.70 20.72
CA LEU A 991 27.84 -6.85 21.14
C LEU A 991 28.00 -6.90 22.67
N GLN A 992 28.26 -5.76 23.31
CA GLN A 992 28.39 -5.65 24.76
C GLN A 992 27.06 -5.93 25.49
N GLN A 993 25.93 -5.48 24.92
CA GLN A 993 24.62 -5.63 25.56
C GLN A 993 24.03 -7.03 25.40
N ILE A 994 24.17 -7.66 24.22
CA ILE A 994 23.48 -8.92 23.89
C ILE A 994 24.46 -10.12 23.86
N GLY A 995 25.70 -9.89 23.44
CA GLY A 995 26.68 -10.94 23.16
C GLY A 995 26.52 -11.57 21.75
N LEU A 996 27.65 -11.89 21.12
CA LEU A 996 27.68 -12.40 19.74
C LEU A 996 26.87 -13.69 19.57
N ASP A 997 27.02 -14.68 20.47
CA ASP A 997 26.37 -15.98 20.31
C ASP A 997 24.84 -15.89 20.32
N LEU A 998 24.28 -14.96 21.10
CA LEU A 998 22.83 -14.74 21.16
C LEU A 998 22.33 -13.98 19.92
N ILE A 999 23.10 -13.03 19.39
CA ILE A 999 22.83 -12.36 18.12
C ILE A 999 22.79 -13.39 16.97
N LEU A 1000 23.78 -14.29 16.91
CA LEU A 1000 23.84 -15.34 15.89
C LEU A 1000 22.64 -16.29 15.91
N LYS A 1001 21.98 -16.45 17.07
CA LYS A 1001 20.78 -17.28 17.22
C LYS A 1001 19.50 -16.54 16.84
N ARG A 1002 19.42 -15.23 17.09
CA ARG A 1002 18.21 -14.41 16.91
C ARG A 1002 18.09 -13.83 15.50
N VAL A 1003 19.21 -13.38 14.92
CA VAL A 1003 19.21 -12.76 13.60
C VAL A 1003 19.14 -13.85 12.52
N PRO A 1004 18.27 -13.70 11.49
CA PRO A 1004 18.16 -14.68 10.40
C PRO A 1004 19.51 -14.97 9.73
N ASN A 1005 19.77 -16.25 9.42
CA ASN A 1005 21.04 -16.70 8.85
C ASN A 1005 21.36 -16.06 7.48
N ASN A 1006 20.34 -15.81 6.64
CA ASN A 1006 20.52 -15.08 5.39
C ASN A 1006 20.95 -13.62 5.63
N TYR A 1007 20.43 -12.96 6.67
CA TYR A 1007 20.84 -11.62 7.07
C TYR A 1007 22.28 -11.60 7.60
N LEU A 1008 22.67 -12.56 8.44
CA LEU A 1008 24.05 -12.67 8.95
C LEU A 1008 25.07 -12.94 7.82
N ARG A 1009 24.71 -13.77 6.84
CA ARG A 1009 25.51 -13.98 5.62
C ARG A 1009 25.68 -12.69 4.83
N ALA A 1010 24.63 -11.89 4.70
CA ALA A 1010 24.67 -10.61 4.02
C ALA A 1010 25.52 -9.56 4.77
N ILE A 1011 25.54 -9.57 6.11
CA ILE A 1011 26.47 -8.73 6.89
C ILE A 1011 27.91 -9.13 6.60
N PHE A 1012 28.18 -10.43 6.63
CA PHE A 1012 29.51 -10.97 6.37
C PHE A 1012 30.01 -10.64 4.96
N GLY A 1013 29.18 -10.85 3.95
CA GLY A 1013 29.50 -10.56 2.55
C GLY A 1013 29.73 -9.07 2.31
N SER A 1014 28.78 -8.22 2.72
CA SER A 1014 28.86 -6.77 2.48
C SER A 1014 30.03 -6.12 3.23
N TYR A 1015 30.33 -6.56 4.46
CA TYR A 1015 31.47 -6.06 5.21
C TYR A 1015 32.80 -6.43 4.56
N ILE A 1016 33.00 -7.68 4.17
CA ILE A 1016 34.25 -8.09 3.50
C ILE A 1016 34.39 -7.40 2.14
N ALA A 1017 33.32 -7.40 1.35
CA ALA A 1017 33.32 -6.83 0.00
C ALA A 1017 33.63 -5.34 0.02
N SER A 1018 32.93 -4.55 0.85
CA SER A 1018 33.16 -3.11 0.94
C SER A 1018 34.59 -2.77 1.39
N ARG A 1019 35.11 -3.42 2.43
CA ARG A 1019 36.48 -3.16 2.93
C ARG A 1019 37.54 -3.50 1.89
N PHE A 1020 37.39 -4.65 1.22
CA PHE A 1020 38.31 -5.08 0.18
C PHE A 1020 38.29 -4.12 -1.02
N ILE A 1021 37.11 -3.81 -1.57
CA ILE A 1021 36.99 -2.93 -2.74
C ILE A 1021 37.41 -1.50 -2.40
N TYR A 1022 37.11 -0.99 -1.21
CA TYR A 1022 37.63 0.32 -0.77
C TYR A 1022 39.13 0.33 -0.52
N GLU A 1023 39.79 -0.81 -0.32
CA GLU A 1023 41.24 -0.88 -0.16
C GLU A 1023 41.95 -1.04 -1.52
N PHE A 1024 41.44 -1.92 -2.39
CA PHE A 1024 42.12 -2.35 -3.63
C PHE A 1024 41.51 -1.81 -4.93
N GLY A 1025 40.38 -1.15 -4.86
CA GLY A 1025 39.66 -0.58 -6.00
C GLY A 1025 38.62 -1.52 -6.62
N SER A 1026 37.98 -1.06 -7.69
CA SER A 1026 36.84 -1.64 -8.39
C SER A 1026 37.17 -2.87 -9.23
N ASN A 1027 38.42 -3.03 -9.67
CA ASN A 1027 38.90 -4.16 -10.45
C ASN A 1027 40.15 -4.82 -9.83
N PRO A 1028 40.06 -5.34 -8.59
CA PRO A 1028 41.21 -5.92 -7.92
C PRO A 1028 41.50 -7.34 -8.44
N SER A 1029 42.75 -7.78 -8.35
CA SER A 1029 43.11 -9.14 -8.77
C SER A 1029 42.60 -10.19 -7.77
N GLN A 1030 42.34 -11.40 -8.26
CA GLN A 1030 41.98 -12.53 -7.37
C GLN A 1030 43.07 -12.81 -6.33
N PHE A 1031 44.34 -12.57 -6.67
CA PHE A 1031 45.47 -12.67 -5.74
C PHE A 1031 45.43 -11.60 -4.65
N ALA A 1032 44.98 -10.38 -4.96
CA ALA A 1032 44.79 -9.34 -3.95
C ALA A 1032 43.72 -9.74 -2.93
N PHE A 1033 42.63 -10.37 -3.38
CA PHE A 1033 41.61 -10.92 -2.48
C PHE A 1033 42.19 -12.03 -1.60
N PHE A 1034 42.98 -12.93 -2.17
CA PHE A 1034 43.65 -13.98 -1.41
C PHE A 1034 44.61 -13.41 -0.35
N ASP A 1035 45.43 -12.41 -0.69
CA ASP A 1035 46.33 -11.74 0.26
C ASP A 1035 45.56 -11.02 1.38
N PHE A 1036 44.49 -10.30 1.03
CA PHE A 1036 43.59 -9.66 1.99
C PHE A 1036 43.02 -10.67 2.99
N MET A 1037 42.48 -11.79 2.49
CA MET A 1037 41.93 -12.85 3.33
C MET A 1037 43.01 -13.57 4.14
N THR A 1038 44.19 -13.79 3.57
CA THR A 1038 45.33 -14.42 4.27
C THR A 1038 45.80 -13.56 5.43
N LYS A 1039 45.92 -12.24 5.25
CA LYS A 1039 46.23 -11.30 6.34
C LYS A 1039 45.18 -11.35 7.45
N LYS A 1040 43.90 -11.37 7.07
CA LYS A 1040 42.80 -11.47 8.04
C LYS A 1040 42.80 -12.79 8.80
N MET A 1041 43.10 -13.91 8.12
CA MET A 1041 43.24 -15.23 8.74
C MET A 1041 44.50 -15.34 9.61
N GLY A 1042 45.62 -14.72 9.21
CA GLY A 1042 46.85 -14.67 10.00
C GLY A 1042 46.66 -13.92 11.32
N GLY A 1043 45.87 -12.85 11.34
CA GLY A 1043 45.51 -12.12 12.55
C GLY A 1043 44.67 -12.92 13.56
N LEU A 1044 43.96 -13.96 13.12
CA LEU A 1044 43.23 -14.88 14.00
C LEU A 1044 44.19 -15.80 14.76
N GLY A 1045 45.26 -16.26 14.10
CA GLY A 1045 46.28 -17.10 14.72
C GLY A 1045 47.06 -16.38 15.83
N SER A 1046 47.30 -15.07 15.68
CA SER A 1046 47.98 -14.27 16.70
C SER A 1046 47.08 -13.95 17.91
N ARG A 1047 45.79 -13.68 17.71
CA ARG A 1047 44.83 -13.46 18.82
C ARG A 1047 44.61 -14.72 19.66
N ALA A 1048 44.55 -15.90 19.04
CA ALA A 1048 44.44 -17.18 19.74
C ALA A 1048 45.70 -17.52 20.58
N ALA A 1049 46.88 -17.05 20.14
CA ALA A 1049 48.13 -17.22 20.88
C ALA A 1049 48.20 -16.29 22.12
N ASP A 1050 47.72 -15.05 22.02
CA ASP A 1050 47.69 -14.10 23.13
C ASP A 1050 46.71 -14.51 24.24
N GLU A 1051 45.52 -15.04 23.92
CA GLU A 1051 44.58 -15.54 24.93
C GLU A 1051 45.10 -16.78 25.69
N SER A 1052 45.96 -17.58 25.07
CA SER A 1052 46.62 -18.73 25.73
C SER A 1052 47.75 -18.33 26.70
N SER A 1053 48.19 -17.07 26.68
CA SER A 1053 49.29 -16.55 27.51
C SER A 1053 48.83 -15.90 28.82
N GLN A 1054 47.53 -15.74 29.05
CA GLN A 1054 46.94 -15.22 30.29
C GLN A 1054 46.27 -16.32 31.14
N ALA A 1055 47.03 -17.37 31.49
CA ALA A 1055 46.65 -18.26 32.60
C ALA A 1055 47.26 -17.73 33.91
N PRO A 1056 46.52 -17.62 35.03
CA PRO A 1056 47.07 -17.14 36.29
C PRO A 1056 48.06 -18.16 36.88
N PRO A 1057 49.11 -17.71 37.60
CA PRO A 1057 50.07 -18.63 38.19
C PRO A 1057 49.41 -19.45 39.30
N THR A 1058 49.52 -20.77 39.18
CA THR A 1058 49.08 -21.75 40.18
C THR A 1058 49.92 -21.62 41.45
N ASN A 1059 49.31 -21.06 42.50
CA ASN A 1059 49.91 -21.08 43.84
C ASN A 1059 49.66 -22.45 44.49
N SER A 1060 50.76 -23.18 44.70
CA SER A 1060 50.82 -24.42 45.48
C SER A 1060 50.73 -24.13 46.97
N PHE A 1061 49.72 -24.64 47.67
CA PHE A 1061 49.83 -24.93 49.10
C PHE A 1061 49.05 -26.19 49.49
N ILE A 1062 49.81 -27.23 49.84
CA ILE A 1062 49.38 -28.44 50.53
C ILE A 1062 49.32 -28.10 52.03
N LYS A 1063 48.22 -28.42 52.73
CA LYS A 1063 48.22 -29.31 53.92
C LYS A 1063 46.87 -29.37 54.67
N ASN A 1064 46.51 -30.63 54.95
CA ASN A 1064 45.91 -31.16 56.18
C ASN A 1064 44.38 -31.23 56.36
N CYS A 1065 43.85 -32.43 56.09
CA CYS A 1065 42.90 -33.17 56.96
C CYS A 1065 43.43 -33.28 58.43
N PRO A 1066 42.63 -33.62 59.47
CA PRO A 1066 41.47 -34.56 59.41
C PRO A 1066 40.27 -34.30 60.34
N ARG A 1067 39.04 -34.57 59.87
CA ARG A 1067 38.16 -35.67 60.28
C ARG A 1067 36.80 -35.54 59.59
#